data_AF-A0A1V4ENT5-F1
#
_entry.id   AF-A0A1V4ENT5-F1
#
_cell.length_a   1.000
_cell.length_b   1.000
_cell.length_c   1.000
_cell.angle_alpha   90.00
_cell.angle_beta   90.00
_cell.angle_gamma   90.00
#
_symmetry.space_group_name_H-M   'P 1'
#
loop_
_entity.id
_entity.type
_entity.pdbx_description
1 polymer ?
#
loop_
_entity_poly.entity_id
_entity_poly.type
_entity_poly.pdbx_seq_one_letter_code
_entity_poly.pdbx_strand_id
1 'polypeptide(L)'
;MLPVSPAQAGQGDPLPPTDQADLYQLDSAPGTSGTLTQKGFDVVQRHLAGDKEHVELTATPAELKKLQILGFRPEPVRNPQGQTQLQAAKAQAAGGYTVWKSYSEKGGIADQLRSIADANKDIAKLETIGKTLQRKDILALKLTKLARVLPDGVKPSVLYSATQHAREWIAAEVDMRLLKYLVANKGTSDVGRLLTTTEVWFVPVANPDGYDFTFTEGNRLWRKNLRDNDGDGQITGNDGVDPNRNFPTRWGYDEEGSSSVFSSETYRGTGPASEPETRAMDGLLKRLRFKAQVNYHSYGPLLLYPEGWQVETKTADDPVYLALTGTDENPAVPGFDPGVGAELYTTNGETTDHAHKAYGTLAWTPELDEGCDGCGFVFPDDEALVQAEFEKQLPFALDVLKSAPNPSEPVSHLGNTVPDFVVDAFDVSYGTDQVVQVDAKRKLGPVFLDYQIKGGRTRTVPTSEWKGGERYGDGYDTYFHQLRGTVKGAKPGDTVKVWFRSLTKKSEAFTYKVATDIGGKVLIVAAEDVTGVSPVQGVTEAKYADDYAKALAEAGYSSDVYDVDKNGRKAPHPLGVLSHYKAVVWETGDDIIPRASGQPGGTAANLAEALELAFRDYLNEGGKLLAAGKYALYAQNANGSYWYEPDYPAQPECTTLSKPPCLSLSNDFVQYYLGAYTFVEGGGQDADGNTLPLRGAGGAFAGFTGTLNGGDSPGNQNRTASFVTTSSVLPADRFPQFASSAPLKWQYGAGAPFSPRTGAWDVQSGQADVSYKRLTRTIDLTGKTSGELSFWTSYNTEPDWDFLTVEAHTAGQDDWTTLPDANGHTSDAAGESCAAGWVDIHPFTAHYQTYDGASSCTATGTTGAWHAASGSSNGWQQWSVDLSAYAGKKVEVSISYISDWGTQGLGVWLDDVAVKADGATLAETSFEDDLGGWTVAGPPPGSATALNDWARSDRSLDDGAGIATKDTVYFGFGAEGATTQAMRTDLVRRSMTHLLGRALP
;
A
#
# COMPACT_ATOMS: atom_id res chain seq x y z
N MET A 1 -20.53 4.86 -25.77
CA MET A 1 -19.50 5.82 -26.21
C MET A 1 -19.09 5.45 -27.64
N LEU A 2 -18.99 6.42 -28.54
CA LEU A 2 -18.58 6.21 -29.92
C LEU A 2 -17.07 5.87 -29.97
N PRO A 3 -16.59 5.04 -30.91
CA PRO A 3 -15.17 4.75 -31.04
C PRO A 3 -14.47 5.97 -31.64
N VAL A 4 -13.69 6.67 -30.82
CA VAL A 4 -12.76 7.71 -31.30
C VAL A 4 -11.62 6.98 -32.01
N SER A 5 -11.42 7.31 -33.29
CA SER A 5 -10.30 6.80 -34.08
C SER A 5 -9.01 7.44 -33.55
N PRO A 6 -7.93 6.69 -33.25
CA PRO A 6 -6.70 7.29 -32.73
C PRO A 6 -6.04 8.13 -33.83
N ALA A 7 -5.85 9.42 -33.56
CA ALA A 7 -4.97 10.26 -34.35
C ALA A 7 -3.52 9.81 -34.11
N GLN A 8 -2.69 9.82 -35.16
CA GLN A 8 -1.25 9.55 -35.04
C GLN A 8 -0.54 10.86 -34.65
N ALA A 9 0.00 10.91 -33.44
CA ALA A 9 0.84 12.00 -32.95
C ALA A 9 2.16 12.11 -33.74
N GLY A 10 2.67 13.34 -33.89
CA GLY A 10 3.95 13.62 -34.55
C GLY A 10 5.13 13.26 -33.65
N GLN A 11 6.00 12.36 -34.13
CA GLN A 11 7.22 11.94 -33.42
C GLN A 11 8.42 12.79 -33.85
N GLY A 12 9.08 13.43 -32.89
CA GLY A 12 10.39 14.05 -33.15
C GLY A 12 10.79 15.15 -32.17
N ASP A 13 9.86 15.70 -31.40
CA ASP A 13 10.19 16.73 -30.43
C ASP A 13 10.54 16.09 -29.07
N PRO A 14 11.58 16.59 -28.38
CA PRO A 14 11.86 16.19 -27.00
C PRO A 14 10.63 16.44 -26.13
N LEU A 15 10.42 15.63 -25.10
CA LEU A 15 9.47 15.97 -24.04
C LEU A 15 9.72 17.42 -23.59
N PRO A 16 8.66 18.18 -23.29
CA PRO A 16 8.80 19.49 -22.68
C PRO A 16 9.80 19.40 -21.51
N PRO A 17 10.72 20.37 -21.33
CA PRO A 17 11.69 20.30 -20.24
C PRO A 17 11.07 20.10 -18.86
N THR A 18 9.81 20.52 -18.68
CA THR A 18 9.01 20.32 -17.46
C THR A 18 8.61 18.86 -17.20
N ASP A 19 8.67 18.01 -18.22
CA ASP A 19 8.19 16.63 -18.23
C ASP A 19 9.36 15.63 -18.34
N GLN A 20 10.60 16.13 -18.43
CA GLN A 20 11.79 15.30 -18.43
C GLN A 20 12.15 14.89 -17.00
N ALA A 21 11.92 13.62 -16.66
CA ALA A 21 12.32 13.09 -15.36
C ALA A 21 13.85 12.99 -15.21
N ASP A 22 14.33 13.08 -13.97
CA ASP A 22 15.67 12.65 -13.54
C ASP A 22 15.51 11.76 -12.28
N LEU A 23 16.60 11.16 -11.81
CA LEU A 23 16.62 10.35 -10.59
C LEU A 23 17.07 11.20 -9.39
N TYR A 24 16.33 11.09 -8.29
CA TYR A 24 16.61 11.79 -7.06
C TYR A 24 16.59 10.85 -5.86
N GLN A 25 17.31 11.23 -4.81
CA GLN A 25 17.42 10.52 -3.55
C GLN A 25 17.15 11.43 -2.36
N LEU A 26 16.66 10.87 -1.26
CA LEU A 26 16.52 11.55 0.02
C LEU A 26 16.61 10.57 1.19
N ASP A 27 17.12 11.02 2.33
CA ASP A 27 16.98 10.31 3.59
C ASP A 27 15.77 10.87 4.36
N SER A 28 14.91 10.01 4.87
CA SER A 28 13.63 10.35 5.49
C SER A 28 13.32 9.50 6.72
N ALA A 29 12.20 9.79 7.39
CA ALA A 29 11.70 8.91 8.43
C ALA A 29 11.21 7.58 7.83
N PRO A 30 11.34 6.45 8.52
CA PRO A 30 10.82 5.17 8.05
C PRO A 30 9.33 5.21 7.70
N GLY A 31 8.97 4.69 6.51
CA GLY A 31 7.59 4.67 5.99
C GLY A 31 7.28 5.79 4.98
N THR A 32 8.23 6.69 4.75
CA THR A 32 8.09 7.79 3.77
C THR A 32 7.93 7.26 2.36
N SER A 33 8.65 6.20 1.96
CA SER A 33 8.51 5.60 0.62
C SER A 33 7.08 5.19 0.30
N GLY A 34 6.40 4.51 1.24
CA GLY A 34 5.01 4.08 1.09
C GLY A 34 4.06 5.29 0.94
N THR A 35 4.30 6.34 1.73
CA THR A 35 3.52 7.60 1.64
C THR A 35 3.71 8.28 0.28
N LEU A 36 4.95 8.33 -0.23
CA LEU A 36 5.25 8.91 -1.54
C LEU A 36 4.59 8.11 -2.67
N THR A 37 4.65 6.78 -2.62
CA THR A 37 3.97 5.90 -3.58
C THR A 37 2.45 6.13 -3.56
N GLN A 38 1.82 6.22 -2.38
CA GLN A 38 0.39 6.53 -2.25
C GLN A 38 0.02 7.92 -2.80
N LYS A 39 0.95 8.90 -2.71
CA LYS A 39 0.79 10.24 -3.32
C LYS A 39 1.08 10.24 -4.83
N GLY A 40 1.43 9.09 -5.41
CA GLY A 40 1.61 8.90 -6.85
C GLY A 40 3.02 9.19 -7.37
N PHE A 41 4.03 9.32 -6.50
CA PHE A 41 5.42 9.43 -6.91
C PHE A 41 6.00 8.08 -7.32
N ASP A 42 6.88 8.08 -8.31
CA ASP A 42 7.57 6.89 -8.80
C ASP A 42 8.79 6.60 -7.92
N VAL A 43 8.56 5.99 -6.76
CA VAL A 43 9.61 5.46 -5.88
C VAL A 43 10.21 4.21 -6.52
N VAL A 44 11.52 4.23 -6.76
CA VAL A 44 12.22 3.17 -7.50
C VAL A 44 13.11 2.30 -6.61
N GLN A 45 13.59 2.85 -5.49
CA GLN A 45 14.37 2.09 -4.52
C GLN A 45 14.11 2.61 -3.11
N ARG A 46 14.10 1.71 -2.13
CA ARG A 46 14.09 2.06 -0.71
C ARG A 46 15.00 1.12 0.07
N HIS A 47 15.68 1.64 1.08
CA HIS A 47 16.35 0.80 2.07
C HIS A 47 16.48 1.53 3.40
N LEU A 48 16.43 0.77 4.51
CA LEU A 48 16.63 1.31 5.84
C LEU A 48 18.12 1.47 6.17
N ALA A 49 18.47 2.62 6.75
CA ALA A 49 19.81 2.96 7.21
C ALA A 49 19.74 3.50 8.65
N GLY A 50 19.59 2.61 9.62
CA GLY A 50 19.48 2.99 11.03
C GLY A 50 18.08 3.50 11.35
N ASP A 51 17.96 4.73 11.84
CA ASP A 51 16.67 5.39 12.16
C ASP A 51 16.08 6.16 10.96
N LYS A 52 16.66 6.00 9.77
CA LYS A 52 16.22 6.64 8.54
C LYS A 52 15.92 5.63 7.44
N GLU A 53 15.04 6.04 6.52
CA GLU A 53 14.80 5.39 5.25
C GLU A 53 15.43 6.21 4.13
N HIS A 54 16.31 5.57 3.37
CA HIS A 54 16.82 6.10 2.12
C HIS A 54 15.83 5.77 1.00
N VAL A 55 15.39 6.78 0.26
CA VAL A 55 14.41 6.66 -0.82
C VAL A 55 15.01 7.23 -2.10
N GLU A 56 15.00 6.44 -3.18
CA GLU A 56 15.23 6.93 -4.53
C GLU A 56 13.93 6.94 -5.33
N LEU A 57 13.74 7.97 -6.14
CA LEU A 57 12.53 8.17 -6.93
C LEU A 57 12.85 8.90 -8.24
N THR A 58 12.07 8.64 -9.29
CA THR A 58 12.10 9.49 -10.47
C THR A 58 11.12 10.65 -10.32
N ALA A 59 11.55 11.84 -10.75
CA ALA A 59 10.72 13.02 -10.70
C ALA A 59 11.02 13.93 -11.89
N THR A 60 9.95 14.43 -12.51
CA THR A 60 10.00 15.59 -13.40
C THR A 60 10.30 16.88 -12.60
N PRO A 61 10.72 17.99 -13.22
CA PRO A 61 10.83 19.28 -12.52
C PRO A 61 9.54 19.72 -11.80
N ALA A 62 8.38 19.38 -12.36
CA ALA A 62 7.11 19.63 -11.71
C ALA A 62 6.94 18.77 -10.44
N GLU A 63 7.26 17.48 -10.49
CA GLU A 63 7.21 16.57 -9.34
C GLU A 63 8.29 16.85 -8.31
N LEU A 64 9.49 17.25 -8.73
CA LEU A 64 10.53 17.70 -7.83
C LEU A 64 10.05 18.94 -7.08
N LYS A 65 9.41 19.88 -7.78
CA LYS A 65 8.76 21.01 -7.13
C LYS A 65 7.68 20.49 -6.18
N LYS A 66 6.85 19.52 -6.57
CA LYS A 66 5.86 18.90 -5.66
C LYS A 66 6.54 18.30 -4.42
N LEU A 67 7.65 17.58 -4.52
CA LEU A 67 8.37 17.00 -3.37
C LEU A 67 9.04 18.04 -2.49
N GLN A 68 9.60 19.09 -3.08
CA GLN A 68 10.06 20.28 -2.34
C GLN A 68 8.90 21.00 -1.66
N ILE A 69 7.73 20.88 -2.27
CA ILE A 69 6.42 21.25 -1.75
C ILE A 69 5.84 20.12 -0.89
N LEU A 70 6.50 19.01 -0.66
CA LEU A 70 6.17 18.10 0.45
C LEU A 70 7.41 18.02 1.35
N GLY A 71 8.02 19.19 1.56
CA GLY A 71 9.41 19.54 1.78
C GLY A 71 10.43 18.49 2.21
N PHE A 72 10.37 17.37 1.52
CA PHE A 72 11.51 16.62 1.10
C PHE A 72 12.45 17.56 0.35
N ARG A 73 13.75 17.32 0.53
CA ARG A 73 14.80 18.00 -0.22
C ARG A 73 15.57 16.95 -1.01
N PRO A 74 14.91 16.31 -1.99
CA PRO A 74 15.55 15.28 -2.77
C PRO A 74 16.69 15.86 -3.60
N GLU A 75 17.84 15.20 -3.53
CA GLU A 75 19.04 15.56 -4.26
C GLU A 75 19.18 14.69 -5.51
N PRO A 76 19.68 15.22 -6.64
CA PRO A 76 19.90 14.39 -7.82
C PRO A 76 20.90 13.27 -7.50
N VAL A 77 20.54 12.03 -7.83
CA VAL A 77 21.50 10.91 -7.80
C VAL A 77 22.56 11.16 -8.87
N ARG A 78 23.82 10.89 -8.52
CA ARG A 78 24.96 11.12 -9.42
C ARG A 78 25.81 9.86 -9.54
N ASN A 79 26.14 9.53 -10.77
CA ASN A 79 27.09 8.47 -11.07
C ASN A 79 28.54 8.84 -10.64
N PRO A 80 29.52 7.93 -10.75
CA PRO A 80 30.91 8.18 -10.35
C PRO A 80 31.61 9.31 -11.14
N GLN A 81 31.04 9.75 -12.27
CA GLN A 81 31.51 10.90 -13.04
C GLN A 81 30.85 12.22 -12.59
N GLY A 82 30.01 12.19 -11.56
CA GLY A 82 29.28 13.33 -11.02
C GLY A 82 28.09 13.76 -11.88
N GLN A 83 27.62 12.91 -12.80
CA GLN A 83 26.55 13.20 -13.74
C GLN A 83 25.20 12.70 -13.21
N THR A 84 24.14 13.48 -13.40
CA THR A 84 22.76 12.99 -13.22
C THR A 84 22.39 12.01 -14.34
N GLN A 85 21.23 11.35 -14.26
CA GLN A 85 20.78 10.41 -15.29
C GLN A 85 20.69 11.09 -16.66
N LEU A 86 20.06 12.27 -16.71
CA LEU A 86 19.90 13.01 -17.97
C LEU A 86 21.26 13.46 -18.55
N GLN A 87 22.21 13.85 -17.69
CA GLN A 87 23.56 14.23 -18.12
C GLN A 87 24.34 13.03 -18.66
N ALA A 88 24.28 11.89 -17.97
CA ALA A 88 24.90 10.64 -18.39
C ALA A 88 24.29 10.15 -19.70
N ALA A 89 22.96 10.18 -19.83
CA ALA A 89 22.24 9.79 -21.04
C ALA A 89 22.68 10.61 -22.25
N LYS A 90 22.75 11.93 -22.09
CA LYS A 90 23.22 12.86 -23.13
C LYS A 90 24.68 12.59 -23.51
N ALA A 91 25.54 12.31 -22.54
CA ALA A 91 26.94 11.99 -22.78
C ALA A 91 27.11 10.68 -23.56
N GLN A 92 26.38 9.62 -23.18
CA GLN A 92 26.40 8.35 -23.92
C GLN A 92 25.87 8.52 -25.36
N ALA A 93 24.74 9.23 -25.54
CA ALA A 93 24.18 9.49 -26.87
C ALA A 93 25.15 10.27 -27.77
N ALA A 94 25.84 11.28 -27.23
CA ALA A 94 26.84 12.06 -27.96
C ALA A 94 28.09 11.25 -28.33
N GLY A 95 28.46 10.26 -27.50
CA GLY A 95 29.54 9.30 -27.81
C GLY A 95 29.14 8.26 -28.85
N GLY A 96 27.84 8.05 -29.05
CA GLY A 96 27.27 6.97 -29.84
C GLY A 96 27.29 5.64 -29.08
N TYR A 97 26.28 4.80 -29.35
CA TYR A 97 26.12 3.54 -28.62
C TYR A 97 26.90 2.38 -29.25
N THR A 98 27.72 1.74 -28.43
CA THR A 98 28.46 0.52 -28.73
C THR A 98 27.61 -0.73 -28.44
N VAL A 99 27.03 -0.82 -27.24
CA VAL A 99 26.18 -1.93 -26.81
C VAL A 99 24.73 -1.63 -27.17
N TRP A 100 24.18 -0.50 -26.70
CA TRP A 100 22.75 -0.20 -26.85
C TRP A 100 22.31 -0.12 -28.31
N LYS A 101 21.10 -0.62 -28.58
CA LYS A 101 20.48 -0.65 -29.90
C LYS A 101 19.00 -0.35 -29.76
N SER A 102 18.51 0.61 -30.55
CA SER A 102 17.08 0.87 -30.70
C SER A 102 16.35 -0.35 -31.28
N TYR A 103 15.02 -0.37 -31.23
CA TYR A 103 14.25 -1.49 -31.76
C TYR A 103 14.20 -1.45 -33.29
N SER A 104 13.85 -0.29 -33.85
CA SER A 104 13.45 -0.16 -35.25
C SER A 104 14.57 0.23 -36.22
N GLU A 105 15.66 0.85 -35.75
CA GLU A 105 16.73 1.28 -36.65
C GLU A 105 17.48 0.10 -37.26
N LYS A 106 18.19 0.37 -38.35
CA LYS A 106 18.97 -0.66 -39.04
C LYS A 106 20.02 -1.25 -38.10
N GLY A 107 20.00 -2.57 -37.94
CA GLY A 107 20.88 -3.28 -36.99
C GLY A 107 20.40 -3.20 -35.53
N GLY A 108 19.24 -2.61 -35.29
CA GLY A 108 18.51 -2.62 -34.03
C GLY A 108 18.06 -4.01 -33.60
N ILE A 109 17.35 -4.08 -32.47
CA ILE A 109 16.91 -5.35 -31.88
C ILE A 109 16.03 -6.16 -32.84
N ALA A 110 15.09 -5.52 -33.54
CA ALA A 110 14.22 -6.21 -34.50
C ALA A 110 15.01 -6.85 -35.66
N ASP A 111 16.02 -6.14 -36.18
CA ASP A 111 16.89 -6.65 -37.25
C ASP A 111 17.81 -7.76 -36.76
N GLN A 112 18.29 -7.69 -35.51
CA GLN A 112 19.06 -8.77 -34.89
C GLN A 112 18.22 -10.04 -34.73
N LEU A 113 16.97 -9.94 -34.25
CA LEU A 113 16.06 -11.07 -34.13
C LEU A 113 15.78 -11.74 -35.49
N ARG A 114 15.52 -10.94 -36.54
CA ARG A 114 15.38 -11.45 -37.92
C ARG A 114 16.64 -12.17 -38.38
N SER A 115 17.81 -11.57 -38.17
CA SER A 115 19.10 -12.14 -38.57
C SER A 115 19.39 -13.46 -37.87
N ILE A 116 19.14 -13.54 -36.56
CA ILE A 116 19.31 -14.77 -35.76
C ILE A 116 18.37 -15.86 -36.27
N ALA A 117 17.11 -15.53 -36.51
CA ALA A 117 16.11 -16.49 -36.98
C ALA A 117 16.44 -17.03 -38.39
N ASP A 118 16.99 -16.21 -39.27
CA ASP A 118 17.39 -16.61 -40.61
C ASP A 118 18.68 -17.41 -40.66
N ALA A 119 19.64 -17.12 -39.78
CA ALA A 119 20.87 -17.90 -39.65
C ALA A 119 20.64 -19.28 -38.99
N ASN A 120 19.56 -19.44 -38.22
CA ASN A 120 19.32 -20.62 -37.38
C ASN A 120 17.97 -21.30 -37.68
N LYS A 121 17.61 -21.47 -38.96
CA LYS A 121 16.29 -21.99 -39.39
C LYS A 121 15.95 -23.39 -38.84
N ASP A 122 16.95 -24.16 -38.42
CA ASP A 122 16.79 -25.49 -37.83
C ASP A 122 16.24 -25.44 -36.39
N ILE A 123 16.48 -24.33 -35.69
CA ILE A 123 16.06 -24.15 -34.29
C ILE A 123 15.25 -22.87 -34.01
N ALA A 124 15.12 -21.94 -34.95
CA ALA A 124 14.51 -20.64 -34.71
C ALA A 124 13.30 -20.35 -35.62
N LYS A 125 12.21 -19.84 -35.01
CA LYS A 125 11.01 -19.30 -35.66
C LYS A 125 10.73 -17.92 -35.07
N LEU A 126 10.79 -16.89 -35.91
CA LEU A 126 10.37 -15.53 -35.56
C LEU A 126 8.90 -15.35 -35.89
N GLU A 127 8.15 -14.68 -35.02
CA GLU A 127 6.76 -14.33 -35.26
C GLU A 127 6.40 -12.96 -34.70
N THR A 128 5.40 -12.33 -35.30
CA THR A 128 4.75 -11.13 -34.78
C THR A 128 3.60 -11.57 -33.88
N ILE A 129 3.65 -11.22 -32.59
CA ILE A 129 2.61 -11.57 -31.60
C ILE A 129 1.52 -10.50 -31.49
N GLY A 130 1.80 -9.29 -31.98
CA GLY A 130 0.87 -8.18 -31.99
C GLY A 130 1.48 -6.98 -32.69
N LYS A 131 0.73 -5.88 -32.69
CA LYS A 131 1.22 -4.60 -33.20
C LYS A 131 1.03 -3.52 -32.16
N THR A 132 1.99 -2.61 -32.06
CA THR A 132 1.92 -1.45 -31.17
C THR A 132 0.91 -0.42 -31.64
N LEU A 133 0.73 0.65 -30.85
CA LEU A 133 -0.05 1.85 -31.22
C LEU A 133 0.40 2.44 -32.57
N GLN A 134 1.71 2.47 -32.82
CA GLN A 134 2.31 2.94 -34.08
C GLN A 134 2.45 1.85 -35.14
N ARG A 135 1.76 0.72 -34.96
CA ARG A 135 1.68 -0.39 -35.92
C ARG A 135 3.00 -1.15 -36.13
N LYS A 136 4.00 -0.94 -35.27
CA LYS A 136 5.24 -1.72 -35.25
C LYS A 136 4.92 -3.16 -34.85
N ASP A 137 5.64 -4.11 -35.40
CA ASP A 137 5.50 -5.50 -34.99
C ASP A 137 6.08 -5.68 -33.59
N ILE A 138 5.38 -6.40 -32.71
CA ILE A 138 5.95 -6.91 -31.47
C ILE A 138 6.44 -8.32 -31.80
N LEU A 139 7.76 -8.53 -31.75
CA LEU A 139 8.40 -9.73 -32.24
C LEU A 139 8.73 -10.71 -31.09
N ALA A 140 8.34 -11.97 -31.28
CA ALA A 140 8.73 -13.08 -30.43
C ALA A 140 9.58 -14.08 -31.22
N LEU A 141 10.66 -14.60 -30.61
CA LEU A 141 11.53 -15.61 -31.21
C LEU A 141 11.44 -16.92 -30.44
N LYS A 142 10.90 -17.95 -31.08
CA LYS A 142 10.86 -19.33 -30.59
C LYS A 142 12.15 -20.05 -30.94
N LEU A 143 12.82 -20.60 -29.93
CA LEU A 143 13.95 -21.52 -30.01
C LEU A 143 13.56 -22.94 -29.58
N THR A 144 13.66 -23.89 -30.51
CA THR A 144 13.54 -25.34 -30.27
C THR A 144 13.96 -26.11 -31.51
N LYS A 145 14.39 -27.37 -31.38
CA LYS A 145 14.60 -28.23 -32.55
C LYS A 145 13.31 -28.32 -33.37
N LEU A 146 13.42 -28.04 -34.68
CA LEU A 146 12.33 -27.99 -35.65
C LEU A 146 11.33 -26.83 -35.44
N ALA A 147 11.76 -25.71 -34.84
CA ALA A 147 10.89 -24.59 -34.45
C ALA A 147 9.88 -24.13 -35.51
N ARG A 148 10.27 -24.10 -36.80
CA ARG A 148 9.40 -23.60 -37.89
C ARG A 148 8.26 -24.55 -38.29
N VAL A 149 8.33 -25.83 -37.91
CA VAL A 149 7.33 -26.84 -38.26
C VAL A 149 6.70 -27.51 -37.04
N LEU A 150 7.33 -27.40 -35.86
CA LEU A 150 6.77 -27.88 -34.60
C LEU A 150 5.61 -26.96 -34.19
N PRO A 151 4.38 -27.47 -34.03
CA PRO A 151 3.27 -26.70 -33.48
C PRO A 151 3.65 -26.12 -32.11
N ASP A 152 3.16 -24.92 -31.80
CA ASP A 152 3.51 -24.25 -30.54
C ASP A 152 2.85 -24.96 -29.34
N GLY A 153 3.58 -25.04 -28.22
CA GLY A 153 3.10 -25.63 -26.97
C GLY A 153 3.08 -27.17 -26.95
N VAL A 154 3.69 -27.83 -27.95
CA VAL A 154 3.83 -29.31 -27.95
C VAL A 154 4.85 -29.75 -26.91
N LYS A 155 5.86 -28.93 -26.64
CA LYS A 155 6.84 -29.13 -25.58
C LYS A 155 6.60 -28.15 -24.42
N PRO A 156 7.05 -28.48 -23.20
CA PRO A 156 7.13 -27.52 -22.10
C PRO A 156 7.80 -26.22 -22.57
N SER A 157 7.12 -25.09 -22.35
CA SER A 157 7.52 -23.80 -22.90
C SER A 157 8.03 -22.84 -21.82
N VAL A 158 9.23 -22.31 -22.07
CA VAL A 158 9.97 -21.17 -21.51
C VAL A 158 9.56 -19.79 -22.03
N LEU A 159 9.14 -18.78 -21.26
CA LEU A 159 9.17 -17.39 -21.74
C LEU A 159 10.27 -16.58 -21.04
N TYR A 160 11.12 -15.92 -21.81
CA TYR A 160 11.93 -14.80 -21.35
C TYR A 160 11.43 -13.54 -22.05
N SER A 161 11.10 -12.52 -21.28
CA SER A 161 10.61 -11.25 -21.79
C SER A 161 11.29 -10.10 -21.07
N ALA A 162 11.34 -8.94 -21.72
CA ALA A 162 11.96 -7.74 -21.17
C ALA A 162 11.31 -6.46 -21.71
N THR A 163 11.64 -5.34 -21.06
CA THR A 163 11.38 -3.99 -21.57
C THR A 163 9.90 -3.76 -21.85
N GLN A 164 9.07 -4.09 -20.85
CA GLN A 164 7.70 -3.56 -20.77
C GLN A 164 7.72 -2.08 -20.41
N HIS A 165 8.61 -1.69 -19.50
CA HIS A 165 9.00 -0.29 -19.35
C HIS A 165 10.13 0.05 -20.30
N ALA A 166 10.00 1.18 -20.98
CA ALA A 166 10.88 1.55 -22.09
C ALA A 166 12.29 2.00 -21.64
N ARG A 167 12.42 2.62 -20.46
CA ARG A 167 13.70 3.15 -19.94
C ARG A 167 14.69 2.09 -19.46
N GLU A 168 14.29 0.82 -19.40
CA GLU A 168 15.04 -0.27 -18.77
C GLU A 168 15.89 -1.03 -19.80
N TRP A 169 16.88 -0.36 -20.38
CA TRP A 169 17.64 -0.86 -21.53
C TRP A 169 18.46 -2.12 -21.24
N ILE A 170 18.97 -2.27 -20.01
CA ILE A 170 19.76 -3.43 -19.60
C ILE A 170 18.94 -4.72 -19.72
N ALA A 171 17.62 -4.67 -19.45
CA ALA A 171 16.73 -5.82 -19.55
C ALA A 171 16.67 -6.40 -20.98
N ALA A 172 16.59 -5.54 -22.01
CA ALA A 172 16.60 -5.97 -23.41
C ALA A 172 17.90 -6.69 -23.77
N GLU A 173 19.05 -6.20 -23.30
CA GLU A 173 20.35 -6.81 -23.58
C GLU A 173 20.57 -8.11 -22.81
N VAL A 174 20.15 -8.21 -21.54
CA VAL A 174 20.21 -9.48 -20.78
C VAL A 174 19.39 -10.57 -21.48
N ASP A 175 18.17 -10.26 -21.93
CA ASP A 175 17.32 -11.22 -22.64
C ASP A 175 17.94 -11.60 -24.02
N MET A 176 18.44 -10.62 -24.77
CA MET A 176 19.14 -10.86 -26.03
C MET A 176 20.42 -11.67 -25.87
N ARG A 177 21.17 -11.49 -24.78
CA ARG A 177 22.40 -12.26 -24.49
C ARG A 177 22.07 -13.69 -24.10
N LEU A 178 21.00 -13.93 -23.34
CA LEU A 178 20.51 -15.28 -23.08
C LEU A 178 20.11 -15.99 -24.38
N LEU A 179 19.38 -15.31 -25.26
CA LEU A 179 19.06 -15.81 -26.59
C LEU A 179 20.33 -16.19 -27.38
N LYS A 180 21.30 -15.27 -27.48
CA LYS A 180 22.57 -15.47 -28.18
C LYS A 180 23.38 -16.62 -27.56
N TYR A 181 23.40 -16.74 -26.24
CA TYR A 181 24.06 -17.82 -25.51
C TYR A 181 23.48 -19.19 -25.88
N LEU A 182 22.15 -19.34 -25.87
CA LEU A 182 21.51 -20.62 -26.25
C LEU A 182 21.76 -20.96 -27.73
N VAL A 183 21.78 -19.97 -28.62
CA VAL A 183 22.12 -20.19 -30.04
C VAL A 183 23.57 -20.62 -30.21
N ALA A 184 24.51 -19.92 -29.55
CA ALA A 184 25.95 -20.22 -29.64
C ALA A 184 26.27 -21.61 -29.08
N ASN A 185 25.55 -22.03 -28.04
CA ASN A 185 25.76 -23.30 -27.36
C ASN A 185 24.84 -24.43 -27.85
N LYS A 186 24.06 -24.24 -28.92
CA LYS A 186 23.08 -25.23 -29.42
C LYS A 186 23.65 -26.63 -29.75
N GLY A 187 24.96 -26.75 -29.90
CA GLY A 187 25.69 -28.01 -30.15
C GLY A 187 26.23 -28.71 -28.91
N THR A 188 26.20 -28.08 -27.73
CA THR A 188 26.61 -28.73 -26.48
C THR A 188 25.58 -29.75 -26.03
N SER A 189 25.98 -30.72 -25.21
CA SER A 189 25.05 -31.74 -24.67
C SER A 189 23.91 -31.10 -23.87
N ASP A 190 24.21 -30.04 -23.12
CA ASP A 190 23.27 -29.47 -22.16
C ASP A 190 22.23 -28.60 -22.85
N VAL A 191 22.66 -27.60 -23.62
CA VAL A 191 21.75 -26.70 -24.36
C VAL A 191 21.09 -27.46 -25.51
N GLY A 192 21.81 -28.34 -26.21
CA GLY A 192 21.23 -29.18 -27.25
C GLY A 192 20.09 -30.07 -26.73
N ARG A 193 20.24 -30.62 -25.52
CA ARG A 193 19.16 -31.36 -24.85
C ARG A 193 17.99 -30.46 -24.50
N LEU A 194 18.23 -29.29 -23.89
CA LEU A 194 17.17 -28.31 -23.58
C LEU A 194 16.36 -27.97 -24.84
N LEU A 195 17.00 -27.53 -25.92
CA LEU A 195 16.32 -27.20 -27.19
C LEU A 195 15.61 -28.40 -27.84
N THR A 196 15.97 -29.63 -27.48
CA THR A 196 15.27 -30.84 -27.94
C THR A 196 14.00 -31.08 -27.12
N THR A 197 14.05 -30.86 -25.81
CA THR A 197 12.97 -31.19 -24.86
C THR A 197 12.03 -30.05 -24.52
N THR A 198 12.40 -28.80 -24.80
CA THR A 198 11.61 -27.61 -24.48
C THR A 198 11.44 -26.69 -25.69
N GLU A 199 10.47 -25.78 -25.58
CA GLU A 199 10.33 -24.58 -26.40
C GLU A 199 10.79 -23.38 -25.58
N VAL A 200 11.68 -22.55 -26.09
CA VAL A 200 12.12 -21.33 -25.39
C VAL A 200 11.71 -20.13 -26.21
N TRP A 201 11.05 -19.16 -25.61
CA TRP A 201 10.49 -18.00 -26.28
C TRP A 201 11.14 -16.75 -25.72
N PHE A 202 11.46 -15.82 -26.61
CA PHE A 202 12.10 -14.55 -26.29
C PHE A 202 11.25 -13.40 -26.80
N VAL A 203 10.95 -12.42 -25.94
CA VAL A 203 10.37 -11.12 -26.29
C VAL A 203 11.23 -10.03 -25.65
N PRO A 204 12.36 -9.65 -26.28
CA PRO A 204 13.31 -8.73 -25.66
C PRO A 204 12.80 -7.30 -25.53
N VAL A 205 11.81 -6.91 -26.33
CA VAL A 205 11.17 -5.59 -26.27
C VAL A 205 9.67 -5.76 -26.39
N ALA A 206 8.98 -5.78 -25.24
CA ALA A 206 7.52 -5.87 -25.17
C ALA A 206 6.82 -4.53 -25.47
N ASN A 207 7.50 -3.40 -25.26
CA ASN A 207 7.03 -2.05 -25.59
C ASN A 207 7.92 -1.36 -26.67
N PRO A 208 7.84 -1.78 -27.95
CA PRO A 208 8.69 -1.20 -29.01
C PRO A 208 8.51 0.31 -29.26
N ASP A 209 7.29 0.83 -29.07
CA ASP A 209 7.00 2.25 -29.27
C ASP A 209 7.71 3.11 -28.23
N GLY A 210 7.53 2.79 -26.94
CA GLY A 210 8.23 3.48 -25.87
C GLY A 210 9.74 3.28 -25.95
N TYR A 211 10.23 2.06 -26.23
CA TYR A 211 11.66 1.79 -26.29
C TYR A 211 12.35 2.64 -27.37
N ASP A 212 11.85 2.70 -28.60
CA ASP A 212 12.42 3.60 -29.62
C ASP A 212 12.36 5.08 -29.20
N PHE A 213 11.30 5.50 -28.50
CA PHE A 213 11.17 6.86 -28.01
C PHE A 213 12.29 7.25 -27.05
N THR A 214 12.75 6.33 -26.20
CA THR A 214 13.88 6.59 -25.29
C THR A 214 15.23 6.82 -25.99
N PHE A 215 15.38 6.47 -27.26
CA PHE A 215 16.57 6.79 -28.07
C PHE A 215 16.51 8.18 -28.72
N THR A 216 15.39 8.89 -28.59
CA THR A 216 15.26 10.26 -29.06
C THR A 216 15.71 11.26 -27.99
N GLU A 217 16.22 12.42 -28.41
CA GLU A 217 16.78 13.42 -27.49
C GLU A 217 15.76 13.84 -26.42
N GLY A 218 16.16 13.86 -25.15
CA GLY A 218 15.32 14.29 -24.03
C GLY A 218 14.41 13.22 -23.41
N ASN A 219 14.30 12.03 -24.01
CA ASN A 219 13.24 11.06 -23.67
C ASN A 219 13.75 9.78 -22.98
N ARG A 220 15.03 9.72 -22.58
CA ARG A 220 15.71 8.50 -22.11
C ARG A 220 15.04 7.82 -20.91
N LEU A 221 14.38 8.59 -20.03
CA LEU A 221 13.71 8.08 -18.83
C LEU A 221 12.21 7.79 -19.01
N TRP A 222 11.68 7.84 -20.25
CA TRP A 222 10.29 7.47 -20.51
C TRP A 222 10.01 6.00 -20.15
N ARG A 223 9.00 5.76 -19.32
CA ARG A 223 8.63 4.41 -18.84
C ARG A 223 7.51 3.77 -19.67
N LYS A 224 6.41 4.50 -19.88
CA LYS A 224 5.10 4.00 -20.35
C LYS A 224 5.08 3.62 -21.85
N ASN A 225 3.94 3.16 -22.37
CA ASN A 225 3.72 3.14 -23.83
C ASN A 225 3.47 4.57 -24.38
N LEU A 226 3.16 4.73 -25.67
CA LEU A 226 2.93 6.05 -26.30
C LEU A 226 1.45 6.35 -26.58
N ARG A 227 0.55 5.97 -25.68
CA ARG A 227 -0.87 6.30 -25.83
C ARG A 227 -1.10 7.79 -25.57
N ASP A 228 -1.55 8.50 -26.59
CA ASP A 228 -2.14 9.84 -26.45
C ASP A 228 -3.45 9.71 -25.66
N ASN A 229 -3.41 10.10 -24.38
CA ASN A 229 -4.48 9.89 -23.41
C ASN A 229 -5.57 10.96 -23.56
N ASP A 230 -5.20 12.20 -23.91
CA ASP A 230 -6.11 13.34 -24.03
C ASP A 230 -6.55 13.64 -25.48
N GLY A 231 -5.89 13.04 -26.47
CA GLY A 231 -6.22 13.12 -27.88
C GLY A 231 -5.73 14.39 -28.57
N ASP A 232 -4.76 15.09 -27.99
CA ASP A 232 -4.24 16.36 -28.53
C ASP A 232 -3.22 16.19 -29.66
N GLY A 233 -2.75 14.96 -29.90
CA GLY A 233 -1.79 14.61 -30.94
C GLY A 233 -0.32 14.87 -30.56
N GLN A 234 -0.01 15.12 -29.30
CA GLN A 234 1.33 15.23 -28.73
C GLN A 234 1.56 14.11 -27.69
N ILE A 235 2.82 13.88 -27.34
CA ILE A 235 3.18 12.97 -26.24
C ILE A 235 3.87 13.80 -25.17
N THR A 236 3.25 13.88 -24.00
CA THR A 236 3.67 14.67 -22.83
C THR A 236 3.67 13.80 -21.57
N GLY A 237 3.97 14.38 -20.40
CA GLY A 237 3.84 13.68 -19.11
C GLY A 237 2.42 13.15 -18.81
N ASN A 238 1.38 13.71 -19.44
CA ASN A 238 0.00 13.23 -19.30
C ASN A 238 -0.32 11.99 -20.14
N ASP A 239 0.61 11.53 -20.96
CA ASP A 239 0.39 10.47 -21.93
C ASP A 239 1.03 9.15 -21.52
N GLY A 240 0.68 8.10 -22.23
CA GLY A 240 1.11 6.74 -21.99
C GLY A 240 0.31 6.04 -20.91
N VAL A 241 0.29 4.72 -21.01
CA VAL A 241 -0.23 3.78 -20.02
C VAL A 241 0.93 2.90 -19.59
N ASP A 242 1.02 2.59 -18.29
CA ASP A 242 1.98 1.61 -17.78
C ASP A 242 1.55 0.20 -18.23
N PRO A 243 2.30 -0.47 -19.13
CA PRO A 243 1.93 -1.80 -19.62
C PRO A 243 1.91 -2.85 -18.50
N ASN A 244 2.65 -2.64 -17.42
CA ASN A 244 2.74 -3.52 -16.25
C ASN A 244 1.78 -3.09 -15.10
N ARG A 245 0.80 -2.24 -15.39
CA ARG A 245 -0.42 -2.03 -14.57
C ARG A 245 -1.70 -2.29 -15.36
N ASN A 246 -1.59 -2.74 -16.61
CA ASN A 246 -2.71 -2.89 -17.54
C ASN A 246 -3.21 -4.34 -17.71
N PHE A 247 -2.59 -5.35 -17.09
CA PHE A 247 -3.06 -6.73 -17.20
C PHE A 247 -4.37 -6.97 -16.44
N PRO A 248 -5.24 -7.90 -16.90
CA PRO A 248 -6.56 -8.10 -16.29
C PRO A 248 -6.59 -8.60 -14.83
N THR A 249 -5.53 -9.26 -14.35
CA THR A 249 -5.51 -9.79 -12.99
C THR A 249 -5.45 -8.65 -11.98
N ARG A 250 -6.46 -8.56 -11.12
CA ARG A 250 -6.57 -7.51 -10.08
C ARG A 250 -6.42 -6.07 -10.61
N TRP A 251 -6.72 -5.84 -11.89
CA TRP A 251 -6.62 -4.51 -12.50
C TRP A 251 -7.47 -3.49 -11.71
N GLY A 252 -6.84 -2.41 -11.24
CA GLY A 252 -7.53 -1.34 -10.52
C GLY A 252 -8.28 -1.85 -9.29
N TYR A 253 -7.70 -2.81 -8.57
CA TYR A 253 -8.28 -3.39 -7.35
C TYR A 253 -8.52 -2.34 -6.27
N ASP A 254 -7.61 -1.37 -6.18
CA ASP A 254 -7.60 -0.19 -5.31
C ASP A 254 -6.90 0.98 -6.04
N GLU A 255 -6.57 2.05 -5.31
CA GLU A 255 -5.77 3.20 -5.77
C GLU A 255 -4.33 3.18 -5.21
N GLU A 256 -3.85 2.03 -4.72
CA GLU A 256 -2.52 1.86 -4.14
C GLU A 256 -1.56 1.16 -5.13
N GLY A 257 -1.98 0.02 -5.69
CA GLY A 257 -1.13 -0.78 -6.58
C GLY A 257 -0.96 -0.21 -8.00
N SER A 258 -1.75 0.79 -8.36
CA SER A 258 -1.67 1.52 -9.64
C SER A 258 -2.46 2.82 -9.54
N SER A 259 -2.34 3.73 -10.51
CA SER A 259 -3.04 5.02 -10.50
C SER A 259 -4.14 5.12 -11.57
N SER A 260 -5.22 5.84 -11.24
CA SER A 260 -6.24 6.26 -12.20
C SER A 260 -5.96 7.62 -12.84
N VAL A 261 -4.86 8.29 -12.46
CA VAL A 261 -4.45 9.61 -12.95
C VAL A 261 -3.52 9.48 -14.16
N PHE A 262 -3.86 10.15 -15.27
CA PHE A 262 -3.13 10.08 -16.54
C PHE A 262 -1.64 10.43 -16.42
N SER A 263 -1.33 11.47 -15.64
CA SER A 263 0.03 11.97 -15.44
C SER A 263 0.90 11.06 -14.56
N SER A 264 0.34 10.01 -13.98
CA SER A 264 1.11 9.09 -13.14
C SER A 264 1.93 8.13 -14.02
N GLU A 265 3.15 7.84 -13.59
CA GLU A 265 3.99 6.80 -14.20
C GLU A 265 3.41 5.39 -14.05
N THR A 266 2.48 5.19 -13.10
CA THR A 266 1.75 3.93 -12.86
C THR A 266 0.30 3.98 -13.35
N TYR A 267 -0.01 4.88 -14.29
CA TYR A 267 -1.37 4.98 -14.86
C TYR A 267 -1.80 3.65 -15.49
N ARG A 268 -2.88 3.06 -14.95
CA ARG A 268 -3.35 1.69 -15.27
C ARG A 268 -4.10 1.56 -16.59
N GLY A 269 -4.39 2.67 -17.27
CA GLY A 269 -5.21 2.72 -18.48
C GLY A 269 -6.71 2.83 -18.20
N THR A 270 -7.52 2.75 -19.26
CA THR A 270 -8.99 2.94 -19.18
C THR A 270 -9.76 1.66 -18.85
N GLY A 271 -9.09 0.51 -18.90
CA GLY A 271 -9.65 -0.80 -18.63
C GLY A 271 -8.57 -1.88 -18.68
N PRO A 272 -8.87 -3.09 -18.18
CA PRO A 272 -7.95 -4.21 -18.26
C PRO A 272 -7.64 -4.56 -19.72
N ALA A 273 -6.36 -4.71 -20.03
CA ALA A 273 -5.80 -4.95 -21.35
C ALA A 273 -6.29 -3.93 -22.41
N SER A 274 -6.38 -2.64 -22.03
CA SER A 274 -6.69 -1.56 -22.97
C SER A 274 -5.60 -1.39 -24.04
N GLU A 275 -4.35 -1.68 -23.69
CA GLU A 275 -3.20 -1.44 -24.57
C GLU A 275 -2.91 -2.61 -25.50
N PRO A 276 -2.54 -2.35 -26.77
CA PRO A 276 -2.28 -3.41 -27.72
C PRO A 276 -1.01 -4.22 -27.39
N GLU A 277 -0.02 -3.62 -26.74
CA GLU A 277 1.18 -4.30 -26.23
C GLU A 277 0.80 -5.34 -25.16
N THR A 278 0.01 -4.94 -24.16
CA THR A 278 -0.49 -5.82 -23.11
C THR A 278 -1.34 -6.96 -23.69
N ARG A 279 -2.23 -6.66 -24.64
CA ARG A 279 -3.03 -7.69 -25.34
C ARG A 279 -2.19 -8.69 -26.12
N ALA A 280 -1.05 -8.26 -26.68
CA ALA A 280 -0.14 -9.15 -27.40
C ALA A 280 0.57 -10.12 -26.45
N MET A 281 1.05 -9.62 -25.31
CA MET A 281 1.69 -10.42 -24.27
C MET A 281 0.71 -11.40 -23.63
N ASP A 282 -0.47 -10.92 -23.22
CA ASP A 282 -1.57 -11.77 -22.71
C ASP A 282 -1.97 -12.86 -23.74
N GLY A 283 -2.09 -12.48 -25.02
CA GLY A 283 -2.37 -13.42 -26.09
C GLY A 283 -1.31 -14.51 -26.26
N LEU A 284 -0.03 -14.18 -26.09
CA LEU A 284 1.09 -15.13 -26.11
C LEU A 284 1.02 -16.08 -24.91
N LEU A 285 0.87 -15.55 -23.70
CA LEU A 285 0.71 -16.31 -22.45
C LEU A 285 -0.44 -17.30 -22.55
N LYS A 286 -1.61 -16.82 -22.98
CA LYS A 286 -2.82 -17.62 -23.15
C LYS A 286 -2.65 -18.77 -24.14
N ARG A 287 -1.97 -18.50 -25.26
CA ARG A 287 -1.80 -19.46 -26.36
C ARG A 287 -0.87 -20.60 -25.96
N LEU A 288 0.24 -20.30 -25.26
CA LEU A 288 1.26 -21.30 -24.96
C LEU A 288 1.15 -21.92 -23.58
N ARG A 289 0.50 -21.25 -22.62
CA ARG A 289 0.38 -21.72 -21.23
C ARG A 289 1.75 -22.17 -20.72
N PHE A 290 2.69 -21.22 -20.73
CA PHE A 290 4.09 -21.48 -20.40
C PHE A 290 4.21 -22.18 -19.04
N LYS A 291 5.28 -22.96 -18.89
CA LYS A 291 5.58 -23.57 -17.58
C LYS A 291 6.22 -22.58 -16.64
N ALA A 292 7.00 -21.67 -17.20
CA ALA A 292 7.57 -20.56 -16.48
C ALA A 292 7.80 -19.34 -17.39
N GLN A 293 7.90 -18.17 -16.78
CA GLN A 293 8.29 -16.92 -17.37
C GLN A 293 9.35 -16.22 -16.50
N VAL A 294 10.36 -15.62 -17.12
CA VAL A 294 11.21 -14.60 -16.48
C VAL A 294 11.00 -13.29 -17.24
N ASN A 295 10.59 -12.26 -16.51
CA ASN A 295 10.25 -10.95 -17.04
C ASN A 295 11.24 -9.92 -16.51
N TYR A 296 12.27 -9.59 -17.27
CA TYR A 296 13.35 -8.71 -16.81
C TYR A 296 12.92 -7.24 -16.82
N HIS A 297 13.14 -6.57 -15.68
CA HIS A 297 13.01 -5.14 -15.44
C HIS A 297 14.33 -4.58 -14.87
N SER A 298 14.41 -3.28 -14.60
CA SER A 298 15.51 -2.66 -13.85
C SER A 298 15.05 -1.35 -13.24
N TYR A 299 15.52 -0.91 -12.07
CA TYR A 299 16.63 -1.47 -11.28
C TYR A 299 16.24 -1.66 -9.81
N GLY A 300 16.94 -2.54 -9.09
CA GLY A 300 16.62 -2.82 -7.68
C GLY A 300 17.45 -3.91 -6.98
N PRO A 301 18.45 -4.50 -7.66
CA PRO A 301 18.76 -5.95 -7.57
C PRO A 301 17.73 -6.81 -6.81
N LEU A 302 16.56 -7.06 -7.41
CA LEU A 302 15.46 -7.82 -6.78
C LEU A 302 15.10 -9.06 -7.61
N LEU A 303 14.62 -10.12 -6.95
CA LEU A 303 14.10 -11.32 -7.62
C LEU A 303 12.68 -11.63 -7.14
N LEU A 304 11.69 -11.01 -7.78
CA LEU A 304 10.30 -11.01 -7.30
C LEU A 304 9.47 -12.13 -7.90
N TYR A 305 8.50 -12.61 -7.13
CA TYR A 305 7.47 -13.56 -7.55
C TYR A 305 6.10 -13.19 -6.95
N PRO A 306 4.99 -13.79 -7.40
CA PRO A 306 3.65 -13.51 -6.89
C PRO A 306 3.51 -13.70 -5.37
N GLU A 307 2.55 -13.04 -4.71
CA GLU A 307 1.59 -12.08 -5.31
C GLU A 307 2.07 -10.62 -5.25
N GLY A 308 1.69 -9.83 -6.26
CA GLY A 308 2.04 -8.42 -6.33
C GLY A 308 1.06 -7.49 -5.62
N TRP A 309 -0.20 -7.90 -5.44
CA TRP A 309 -1.30 -7.00 -5.02
C TRP A 309 -1.68 -7.05 -3.54
N GLN A 310 -1.16 -8.01 -2.77
CA GLN A 310 -1.44 -8.13 -1.34
C GLN A 310 -0.20 -8.63 -0.61
N VAL A 311 0.22 -7.89 0.41
CA VAL A 311 1.36 -8.25 1.26
C VAL A 311 1.12 -9.57 1.99
N GLU A 312 2.19 -10.30 2.28
CA GLU A 312 2.21 -11.43 3.22
C GLU A 312 1.17 -12.53 2.89
N THR A 313 0.86 -12.73 1.60
CA THR A 313 -0.11 -13.72 1.13
C THR A 313 0.57 -14.91 0.48
N LYS A 314 0.57 -16.03 1.21
CA LYS A 314 1.18 -17.29 0.75
C LYS A 314 0.32 -17.99 -0.29
N THR A 315 0.97 -18.57 -1.30
CA THR A 315 0.34 -19.39 -2.33
C THR A 315 0.73 -20.85 -2.23
N ALA A 316 -0.08 -21.75 -2.80
CA ALA A 316 0.22 -23.18 -2.76
C ALA A 316 1.53 -23.52 -3.50
N ASP A 317 1.87 -22.77 -4.56
CA ASP A 317 3.07 -23.00 -5.38
C ASP A 317 4.35 -22.34 -4.81
N ASP A 318 4.29 -21.59 -3.71
CA ASP A 318 5.45 -20.96 -3.04
C ASP A 318 6.65 -21.89 -2.82
N PRO A 319 6.47 -23.19 -2.46
CA PRO A 319 7.61 -24.09 -2.31
C PRO A 319 8.47 -24.21 -3.58
N VAL A 320 7.89 -24.03 -4.77
CA VAL A 320 8.63 -24.02 -6.04
C VAL A 320 9.38 -22.70 -6.22
N TYR A 321 8.75 -21.58 -5.86
CA TYR A 321 9.36 -20.25 -5.88
C TYR A 321 10.59 -20.21 -4.98
N LEU A 322 10.43 -20.51 -3.69
CA LEU A 322 11.51 -20.51 -2.70
C LEU A 322 12.70 -21.41 -3.11
N ALA A 323 12.43 -22.56 -3.74
CA ALA A 323 13.50 -23.44 -4.21
C ALA A 323 14.32 -22.86 -5.38
N LEU A 324 13.69 -22.07 -6.26
CA LEU A 324 14.34 -21.48 -7.43
C LEU A 324 14.91 -20.09 -7.17
N THR A 325 14.34 -19.31 -6.25
CA THR A 325 14.80 -17.95 -5.93
C THR A 325 15.90 -17.91 -4.86
N GLY A 326 15.93 -18.88 -3.95
CA GLY A 326 16.85 -18.87 -2.81
C GLY A 326 16.32 -18.07 -1.63
N THR A 327 17.22 -17.70 -0.71
CA THR A 327 16.95 -16.84 0.46
C THR A 327 17.84 -15.61 0.39
N ASP A 328 17.60 -14.61 1.24
CA ASP A 328 18.41 -13.38 1.29
C ASP A 328 19.90 -13.66 1.55
N GLU A 329 20.23 -14.70 2.32
CA GLU A 329 21.62 -15.08 2.58
C GLU A 329 22.26 -15.87 1.43
N ASN A 330 21.45 -16.53 0.61
CA ASN A 330 21.91 -17.36 -0.50
C ASN A 330 20.94 -17.26 -1.71
N PRO A 331 20.88 -16.09 -2.35
CA PRO A 331 19.96 -15.85 -3.46
C PRO A 331 20.44 -16.56 -4.73
N ALA A 332 19.49 -16.93 -5.60
CA ALA A 332 19.77 -17.58 -6.88
C ALA A 332 20.46 -16.66 -7.89
N VAL A 333 20.36 -15.35 -7.67
CA VAL A 333 21.15 -14.34 -8.37
C VAL A 333 22.01 -13.64 -7.33
N PRO A 334 23.35 -13.74 -7.40
CA PRO A 334 24.22 -13.14 -6.40
C PRO A 334 23.99 -11.63 -6.26
N GLY A 335 23.77 -11.17 -5.02
CA GLY A 335 23.53 -9.76 -4.69
C GLY A 335 22.07 -9.30 -4.83
N PHE A 336 21.15 -10.21 -5.19
CA PHE A 336 19.72 -9.89 -5.32
C PHE A 336 18.96 -10.23 -4.03
N ASP A 337 17.87 -9.50 -3.80
CA ASP A 337 16.91 -9.73 -2.72
C ASP A 337 15.66 -10.48 -3.28
N PRO A 338 15.47 -11.78 -2.96
CA PRO A 338 14.34 -12.57 -3.43
C PRO A 338 13.13 -12.49 -2.49
N GLY A 339 11.97 -12.06 -2.99
CA GLY A 339 10.77 -11.93 -2.15
C GLY A 339 9.46 -11.90 -2.92
N VAL A 340 8.36 -11.87 -2.17
CA VAL A 340 7.03 -11.66 -2.75
C VAL A 340 6.94 -10.21 -3.23
N GLY A 341 6.40 -9.99 -4.43
CA GLY A 341 6.37 -8.66 -5.05
C GLY A 341 5.74 -7.57 -4.16
N ALA A 342 4.64 -7.91 -3.49
CA ALA A 342 3.93 -6.98 -2.61
C ALA A 342 4.73 -6.53 -1.37
N GLU A 343 5.65 -7.34 -0.85
CA GLU A 343 6.46 -7.02 0.35
C GLU A 343 7.38 -5.80 0.10
N LEU A 344 7.77 -5.59 -1.16
CA LEU A 344 8.50 -4.38 -1.55
C LEU A 344 7.55 -3.23 -1.83
N TYR A 345 6.52 -3.45 -2.64
CA TYR A 345 5.45 -2.50 -2.85
C TYR A 345 4.24 -3.17 -3.51
N THR A 346 3.05 -2.77 -3.08
CA THR A 346 1.80 -3.23 -3.68
C THR A 346 1.73 -2.83 -5.15
N THR A 347 1.34 -3.77 -6.01
CA THR A 347 1.10 -3.58 -7.44
C THR A 347 -0.18 -4.27 -7.87
N ASN A 348 -0.89 -3.71 -8.86
CA ASN A 348 -2.07 -4.38 -9.39
C ASN A 348 -2.13 -4.27 -10.93
N GLY A 349 -2.68 -5.29 -11.59
CA GLY A 349 -2.68 -5.36 -13.05
C GLY A 349 -1.31 -5.63 -13.67
N GLU A 350 -0.42 -6.36 -13.00
CA GLU A 350 0.94 -6.65 -13.48
C GLU A 350 1.08 -8.06 -14.11
N THR A 351 2.18 -8.28 -14.82
CA THR A 351 2.39 -9.43 -15.71
C THR A 351 2.60 -10.76 -14.97
N THR A 352 3.34 -10.75 -13.88
CA THR A 352 3.79 -11.95 -13.15
C THR A 352 2.61 -12.66 -12.47
N ASP A 353 1.78 -11.91 -11.75
CA ASP A 353 0.49 -12.29 -11.20
C ASP A 353 -0.45 -12.77 -12.29
N HIS A 354 -0.52 -12.05 -13.42
CA HIS A 354 -1.41 -12.44 -14.51
C HIS A 354 -1.00 -13.76 -15.14
N ALA A 355 0.30 -13.96 -15.38
CA ALA A 355 0.83 -15.19 -15.96
C ALA A 355 0.55 -16.41 -15.07
N HIS A 356 0.73 -16.28 -13.75
CA HIS A 356 0.49 -17.38 -12.82
C HIS A 356 -1.01 -17.59 -12.59
N LYS A 357 -1.75 -16.56 -12.19
CA LYS A 357 -3.17 -16.69 -11.85
C LYS A 357 -4.04 -17.12 -13.04
N ALA A 358 -3.87 -16.49 -14.20
CA ALA A 358 -4.74 -16.75 -15.35
C ALA A 358 -4.33 -18.01 -16.13
N TYR A 359 -3.04 -18.33 -16.12
CA TYR A 359 -2.46 -19.31 -17.06
C TYR A 359 -1.65 -20.45 -16.42
N GLY A 360 -1.39 -20.41 -15.12
CA GLY A 360 -0.57 -21.40 -14.42
C GLY A 360 0.91 -21.35 -14.78
N THR A 361 1.39 -20.19 -15.26
CA THR A 361 2.79 -19.96 -15.60
C THR A 361 3.51 -19.45 -14.36
N LEU A 362 4.48 -20.20 -13.82
CA LEU A 362 5.33 -19.67 -12.75
C LEU A 362 6.13 -18.49 -13.29
N ALA A 363 5.91 -17.29 -12.77
CA ALA A 363 6.54 -16.09 -13.29
C ALA A 363 7.41 -15.41 -12.23
N TRP A 364 8.52 -14.83 -12.71
CA TRP A 364 9.45 -14.03 -11.92
C TRP A 364 9.69 -12.68 -12.58
N THR A 365 9.90 -11.66 -11.75
CA THR A 365 10.35 -10.32 -12.15
C THR A 365 11.72 -10.03 -11.53
N PRO A 366 12.83 -10.28 -12.24
CA PRO A 366 14.13 -9.78 -11.82
C PRO A 366 14.24 -8.27 -12.11
N GLU A 367 14.54 -7.48 -11.10
CA GLU A 367 14.92 -6.06 -11.20
C GLU A 367 16.44 -5.99 -11.25
N LEU A 368 17.00 -5.74 -12.43
CA LEU A 368 18.45 -5.84 -12.68
C LEU A 368 19.28 -4.78 -11.93
N ASP A 369 20.59 -4.99 -11.85
CA ASP A 369 21.54 -4.04 -11.25
C ASP A 369 21.67 -2.74 -12.08
N GLU A 370 22.04 -1.63 -11.44
CA GLU A 370 22.33 -0.35 -12.09
C GLU A 370 23.73 -0.29 -12.72
N GLY A 371 24.60 -1.26 -12.43
CA GLY A 371 25.90 -1.46 -13.07
C GLY A 371 27.03 -0.58 -12.51
N CYS A 372 26.69 0.54 -11.86
CA CYS A 372 27.58 1.37 -11.08
C CYS A 372 26.76 2.16 -10.05
N ASP A 373 27.35 2.51 -8.90
CA ASP A 373 26.66 3.34 -7.89
C ASP A 373 26.10 4.63 -8.50
N GLY A 374 24.78 4.82 -8.40
CA GLY A 374 24.08 6.00 -8.90
C GLY A 374 23.92 6.06 -10.43
N CYS A 375 24.14 4.95 -11.14
CA CYS A 375 23.88 4.82 -12.56
C CYS A 375 22.38 4.62 -12.88
N GLY A 376 21.56 4.16 -11.93
CA GLY A 376 20.12 3.93 -12.05
C GLY A 376 19.68 3.31 -13.39
N PHE A 377 18.66 3.88 -14.02
CA PHE A 377 18.16 3.43 -15.34
C PHE A 377 19.13 3.70 -16.49
N VAL A 378 20.13 4.59 -16.33
CA VAL A 378 21.14 4.95 -17.34
C VAL A 378 22.41 4.12 -17.11
N PHE A 379 22.23 2.80 -17.12
CA PHE A 379 23.30 1.80 -17.10
C PHE A 379 24.40 2.18 -18.12
N PRO A 380 25.70 2.07 -17.79
CA PRO A 380 26.77 2.42 -18.71
C PRO A 380 26.73 1.61 -20.01
N ASP A 381 26.88 2.28 -21.16
CA ASP A 381 27.10 1.61 -22.45
C ASP A 381 28.48 0.94 -22.51
N ASP A 382 28.67 -0.11 -21.72
CA ASP A 382 29.94 -0.80 -21.51
C ASP A 382 29.75 -2.33 -21.64
N GLU A 383 30.45 -2.93 -22.61
CA GLU A 383 30.33 -4.34 -22.91
C GLU A 383 30.67 -5.25 -21.73
N ALA A 384 31.64 -4.88 -20.89
CA ALA A 384 32.06 -5.71 -19.77
C ALA A 384 31.03 -5.69 -18.64
N LEU A 385 30.46 -4.52 -18.33
CA LEU A 385 29.42 -4.40 -17.31
C LEU A 385 28.11 -5.10 -17.74
N VAL A 386 27.68 -4.90 -18.98
CA VAL A 386 26.46 -5.56 -19.51
C VAL A 386 26.66 -7.08 -19.58
N GLN A 387 27.85 -7.56 -19.97
CA GLN A 387 28.17 -8.98 -19.96
C GLN A 387 28.18 -9.54 -18.54
N ALA A 388 28.74 -8.82 -17.57
CA ALA A 388 28.77 -9.25 -16.17
C ALA A 388 27.36 -9.38 -15.60
N GLU A 389 26.46 -8.43 -15.88
CA GLU A 389 25.07 -8.50 -15.43
C GLU A 389 24.33 -9.70 -16.02
N PHE A 390 24.47 -9.95 -17.34
CA PHE A 390 23.95 -11.17 -17.95
C PHE A 390 24.50 -12.45 -17.30
N GLU A 391 25.80 -12.49 -16.99
CA GLU A 391 26.43 -13.66 -16.37
C GLU A 391 25.93 -13.94 -14.95
N LYS A 392 25.57 -12.90 -14.18
CA LYS A 392 24.90 -13.07 -12.87
C LYS A 392 23.54 -13.78 -13.01
N GLN A 393 22.77 -13.42 -14.04
CA GLN A 393 21.42 -13.94 -14.30
C GLN A 393 21.41 -15.36 -14.90
N LEU A 394 22.48 -15.75 -15.59
CA LEU A 394 22.52 -16.96 -16.39
C LEU A 394 22.22 -18.26 -15.61
N PRO A 395 22.76 -18.50 -14.39
CA PRO A 395 22.45 -19.71 -13.62
C PRO A 395 20.95 -19.84 -13.32
N PHE A 396 20.33 -18.79 -12.78
CA PHE A 396 18.91 -18.74 -12.49
C PHE A 396 18.05 -18.93 -13.74
N ALA A 397 18.36 -18.22 -14.84
CA ALA A 397 17.67 -18.38 -16.10
C ALA A 397 17.71 -19.84 -16.58
N LEU A 398 18.88 -20.48 -16.54
CA LEU A 398 19.03 -21.89 -16.94
C LEU A 398 18.32 -22.86 -16.00
N ASP A 399 18.11 -22.52 -14.74
CA ASP A 399 17.39 -23.35 -13.78
C ASP A 399 15.89 -23.34 -14.03
N VAL A 400 15.30 -22.17 -14.28
CA VAL A 400 13.93 -22.05 -14.80
C VAL A 400 13.78 -22.86 -16.10
N LEU A 401 14.76 -22.68 -17.00
CA LEU A 401 15.15 -23.55 -18.11
C LEU A 401 14.88 -25.05 -17.89
N LYS A 402 15.74 -25.62 -17.05
CA LYS A 402 15.84 -27.05 -16.77
C LYS A 402 14.62 -27.58 -16.02
N SER A 403 13.92 -26.71 -15.28
CA SER A 403 12.75 -27.05 -14.47
C SER A 403 11.47 -27.20 -15.30
N ALA A 404 11.38 -26.55 -16.46
CA ALA A 404 10.18 -26.54 -17.30
C ALA A 404 9.53 -27.93 -17.58
N PRO A 405 10.29 -29.02 -17.83
CA PRO A 405 9.70 -30.34 -18.03
C PRO A 405 8.99 -30.92 -16.79
N ASN A 406 9.37 -30.50 -15.59
CA ASN A 406 8.76 -30.93 -14.34
C ASN A 406 8.89 -29.85 -13.25
N PRO A 407 8.07 -28.79 -13.29
CA PRO A 407 8.26 -27.64 -12.40
C PRO A 407 8.05 -27.98 -10.91
N SER A 408 7.30 -29.04 -10.59
CA SER A 408 7.16 -29.55 -9.21
C SER A 408 8.41 -30.27 -8.66
N GLU A 409 9.45 -30.46 -9.48
CA GLU A 409 10.79 -30.90 -9.08
C GLU A 409 11.81 -30.01 -9.78
N PRO A 410 11.94 -28.76 -9.34
CA PRO A 410 12.80 -27.80 -9.99
C PRO A 410 14.27 -28.24 -9.88
N VAL A 411 15.06 -27.79 -10.85
CA VAL A 411 16.52 -27.90 -10.83
C VAL A 411 17.05 -26.54 -10.40
N SER A 412 17.65 -26.49 -9.22
CA SER A 412 18.29 -25.28 -8.67
C SER A 412 19.79 -25.50 -8.54
N HIS A 413 20.60 -24.57 -9.02
CA HIS A 413 22.05 -24.55 -8.89
C HIS A 413 22.50 -24.34 -7.43
N LEU A 414 21.60 -23.83 -6.57
CA LEU A 414 21.80 -23.76 -5.13
C LEU A 414 21.68 -25.13 -4.45
N GLY A 415 21.14 -26.14 -5.16
CA GLY A 415 20.89 -27.48 -4.61
C GLY A 415 19.59 -27.58 -3.80
N ASN A 416 18.76 -26.54 -3.82
CA ASN A 416 17.46 -26.51 -3.16
C ASN A 416 16.51 -27.56 -3.75
N THR A 417 15.63 -28.10 -2.91
CA THR A 417 14.64 -29.11 -3.30
C THR A 417 13.27 -28.76 -2.73
N VAL A 418 12.22 -29.26 -3.37
CA VAL A 418 10.84 -29.00 -2.96
C VAL A 418 10.26 -30.22 -2.24
N PRO A 419 9.70 -30.08 -1.02
CA PRO A 419 9.10 -31.20 -0.30
C PRO A 419 7.83 -31.71 -1.00
N ASP A 420 7.50 -32.99 -0.82
CA ASP A 420 6.26 -33.56 -1.36
C ASP A 420 4.99 -33.01 -0.67
N PHE A 421 5.13 -32.61 0.59
CA PHE A 421 4.08 -32.07 1.45
C PHE A 421 4.64 -30.92 2.29
N VAL A 422 3.92 -29.81 2.37
CA VAL A 422 4.12 -28.74 3.36
C VAL A 422 2.94 -28.79 4.32
N VAL A 423 3.20 -29.18 5.57
CA VAL A 423 2.15 -29.45 6.55
C VAL A 423 1.84 -28.18 7.34
N ASP A 424 0.57 -27.79 7.33
CA ASP A 424 0.04 -26.72 8.17
C ASP A 424 -0.25 -27.26 9.58
N ALA A 425 0.71 -27.07 10.48
CA ALA A 425 0.73 -27.70 11.80
C ALA A 425 0.37 -26.72 12.93
N PHE A 426 -0.33 -27.23 13.93
CA PHE A 426 -0.69 -26.49 15.14
C PHE A 426 -0.69 -27.38 16.39
N ASP A 427 -0.55 -26.75 17.55
CA ASP A 427 -0.42 -27.44 18.84
C ASP A 427 -1.76 -27.72 19.54
N VAL A 428 -2.79 -26.91 19.25
CA VAL A 428 -4.08 -26.95 19.94
C VAL A 428 -5.26 -26.88 18.98
N SER A 429 -6.32 -27.61 19.32
CA SER A 429 -7.60 -27.59 18.61
C SER A 429 -8.70 -27.10 19.55
N TYR A 430 -9.50 -26.13 19.11
CA TYR A 430 -10.67 -25.65 19.86
C TYR A 430 -11.98 -26.33 19.43
N GLY A 431 -11.90 -27.39 18.63
CA GLY A 431 -13.04 -28.15 18.15
C GLY A 431 -12.90 -29.65 18.33
N THR A 432 -14.02 -30.35 18.51
CA THR A 432 -14.04 -31.82 18.59
C THR A 432 -13.95 -32.51 17.22
N ASP A 433 -14.40 -31.80 16.19
CA ASP A 433 -14.10 -32.08 14.79
C ASP A 433 -13.12 -31.00 14.32
N GLN A 434 -12.02 -31.39 13.68
CA GLN A 434 -10.92 -30.47 13.35
C GLN A 434 -10.53 -30.63 11.89
N VAL A 435 -10.54 -29.52 11.15
CA VAL A 435 -9.98 -29.44 9.80
C VAL A 435 -8.48 -29.28 9.89
N VAL A 436 -7.73 -30.05 9.11
CA VAL A 436 -6.27 -29.95 8.99
C VAL A 436 -5.91 -29.77 7.52
N GLN A 437 -4.83 -29.04 7.24
CA GLN A 437 -4.41 -28.68 5.90
C GLN A 437 -3.00 -29.21 5.57
N VAL A 438 -2.76 -29.44 4.28
CA VAL A 438 -1.43 -29.70 3.71
C VAL A 438 -1.39 -29.14 2.30
N ASP A 439 -0.26 -28.56 1.93
CA ASP A 439 0.04 -28.23 0.53
C ASP A 439 0.79 -29.41 -0.05
N ALA A 440 0.19 -30.06 -1.05
CA ALA A 440 0.74 -31.28 -1.62
C ALA A 440 1.05 -31.09 -3.10
N LYS A 441 2.12 -31.72 -3.59
CA LYS A 441 2.36 -31.77 -5.04
C LYS A 441 1.19 -32.47 -5.73
N ARG A 442 0.55 -31.81 -6.72
CA ARG A 442 -0.58 -32.39 -7.48
C ARG A 442 -0.24 -33.73 -8.14
N LYS A 443 1.02 -33.93 -8.55
CA LYS A 443 1.48 -35.18 -9.18
C LYS A 443 1.46 -36.40 -8.26
N LEU A 444 1.31 -36.22 -6.94
CA LEU A 444 1.17 -37.32 -5.98
C LEU A 444 -0.15 -38.09 -6.16
N GLY A 445 -1.10 -37.52 -6.90
CA GLY A 445 -2.43 -38.07 -7.08
C GLY A 445 -3.26 -37.95 -5.80
N PRO A 446 -4.16 -38.91 -5.51
CA PRO A 446 -4.98 -38.86 -4.31
C PRO A 446 -4.14 -38.84 -3.03
N VAL A 447 -4.38 -37.84 -2.19
CA VAL A 447 -3.83 -37.72 -0.84
C VAL A 447 -4.93 -38.01 0.17
N PHE A 448 -4.57 -38.68 1.25
CA PHE A 448 -5.46 -39.03 2.35
C PHE A 448 -4.93 -38.47 3.65
N LEU A 449 -5.85 -38.07 4.52
CA LEU A 449 -5.57 -37.73 5.90
C LEU A 449 -5.62 -39.00 6.74
N ASP A 450 -4.52 -39.31 7.43
CA ASP A 450 -4.47 -40.32 8.47
C ASP A 450 -4.37 -39.68 9.84
N TYR A 451 -5.09 -40.22 10.83
CA TYR A 451 -4.99 -39.73 12.20
C TYR A 451 -5.23 -40.80 13.26
N GLN A 452 -4.73 -40.54 14.47
CA GLN A 452 -4.92 -41.35 15.67
C GLN A 452 -5.35 -40.48 16.84
N ILE A 453 -6.43 -40.86 17.51
CA ILE A 453 -6.89 -40.23 18.76
C ILE A 453 -6.36 -41.07 19.93
N LYS A 454 -5.64 -40.45 20.87
CA LYS A 454 -5.04 -41.10 22.05
C LYS A 454 -4.20 -42.34 21.72
N GLY A 455 -3.45 -42.29 20.62
CA GLY A 455 -2.61 -43.41 20.15
C GLY A 455 -3.40 -44.66 19.72
N GLY A 456 -4.73 -44.54 19.51
CA GLY A 456 -5.59 -45.64 19.09
C GLY A 456 -5.39 -46.07 17.64
N ARG A 457 -6.37 -46.81 17.10
CA ARG A 457 -6.34 -47.28 15.70
C ARG A 457 -6.27 -46.09 14.72
N THR A 458 -5.36 -46.16 13.76
CA THR A 458 -5.30 -45.22 12.64
C THR A 458 -6.59 -45.23 11.85
N ARG A 459 -7.14 -44.03 11.64
CA ARG A 459 -8.26 -43.78 10.75
C ARG A 459 -7.73 -43.05 9.52
N THR A 460 -8.20 -43.44 8.34
CA THR A 460 -7.90 -42.78 7.06
C THR A 460 -9.19 -42.15 6.54
N VAL A 461 -9.13 -40.89 6.13
CA VAL A 461 -10.23 -40.19 5.46
C VAL A 461 -9.72 -39.50 4.19
N PRO A 462 -10.57 -39.32 3.16
CA PRO A 462 -10.19 -38.54 1.98
C PRO A 462 -9.97 -37.06 2.36
N THR A 463 -9.13 -36.38 1.58
CA THR A 463 -9.04 -34.92 1.60
C THR A 463 -9.84 -34.30 0.45
N SER A 464 -10.06 -32.99 0.54
CA SER A 464 -10.65 -32.16 -0.51
C SER A 464 -9.81 -30.92 -0.71
N GLU A 465 -9.72 -30.44 -1.95
CA GLU A 465 -9.02 -29.22 -2.29
C GLU A 465 -9.75 -27.98 -1.77
N TRP A 466 -9.05 -27.09 -1.08
CA TRP A 466 -9.52 -25.75 -0.76
C TRP A 466 -9.46 -24.88 -2.02
N LYS A 467 -10.45 -24.03 -2.23
CA LYS A 467 -10.66 -23.31 -3.49
C LYS A 467 -10.47 -21.79 -3.34
N GLY A 468 -9.76 -21.38 -2.30
CA GLY A 468 -9.69 -19.99 -1.86
C GLY A 468 -10.83 -19.62 -0.92
N GLY A 469 -10.63 -18.51 -0.22
CA GLY A 469 -11.62 -17.86 0.63
C GLY A 469 -12.37 -16.76 -0.11
N GLU A 470 -12.99 -15.83 0.64
CA GLU A 470 -13.78 -14.73 0.10
C GLU A 470 -12.92 -13.68 -0.66
N ARG A 471 -11.62 -13.58 -0.38
CA ARG A 471 -10.73 -12.52 -0.88
C ARG A 471 -9.50 -13.04 -1.65
N TYR A 472 -8.82 -14.05 -1.12
CA TYR A 472 -7.60 -14.64 -1.70
C TYR A 472 -7.55 -16.17 -1.58
N GLY A 473 -6.50 -16.75 -2.16
CA GLY A 473 -6.32 -18.20 -2.29
C GLY A 473 -6.97 -18.79 -3.55
N ASP A 474 -7.48 -17.93 -4.44
CA ASP A 474 -8.03 -18.31 -5.73
C ASP A 474 -6.95 -18.30 -6.82
N GLY A 475 -6.43 -19.48 -7.16
CA GLY A 475 -5.35 -19.65 -8.15
C GLY A 475 -4.01 -19.88 -7.46
N TYR A 476 -2.92 -19.65 -8.20
CA TYR A 476 -1.54 -19.86 -7.74
C TYR A 476 -1.26 -21.27 -7.20
N ASP A 477 -2.00 -22.25 -7.73
CA ASP A 477 -2.06 -23.64 -7.25
C ASP A 477 -1.89 -24.61 -8.43
N THR A 478 -0.93 -24.35 -9.32
CA THR A 478 -0.76 -25.14 -10.56
C THR A 478 0.00 -26.44 -10.34
N TYR A 479 0.99 -26.45 -9.45
CA TYR A 479 1.86 -27.61 -9.20
C TYR A 479 1.61 -28.21 -7.82
N PHE A 480 1.18 -27.39 -6.89
CA PHE A 480 0.69 -27.73 -5.57
C PHE A 480 -0.82 -27.48 -5.47
N HIS A 481 -1.42 -28.07 -4.45
CA HIS A 481 -2.77 -27.73 -4.03
C HIS A 481 -2.90 -27.82 -2.53
N GLN A 482 -3.70 -26.91 -1.99
CA GLN A 482 -4.11 -26.91 -0.59
C GLN A 482 -5.20 -27.95 -0.38
N LEU A 483 -4.88 -28.99 0.39
CA LEU A 483 -5.78 -30.09 0.69
C LEU A 483 -6.18 -30.08 2.16
N ARG A 484 -7.49 -30.20 2.40
CA ARG A 484 -8.06 -30.25 3.74
C ARG A 484 -8.71 -31.60 4.02
N GLY A 485 -8.56 -32.08 5.25
CA GLY A 485 -9.28 -33.25 5.76
C GLY A 485 -9.82 -32.99 7.16
N THR A 486 -10.88 -33.69 7.55
CA THR A 486 -11.50 -33.51 8.86
C THR A 486 -11.24 -34.70 9.77
N VAL A 487 -10.56 -34.46 10.89
CA VAL A 487 -10.52 -35.36 12.04
C VAL A 487 -11.88 -35.32 12.73
N LYS A 488 -12.46 -36.48 13.02
CA LYS A 488 -13.77 -36.58 13.71
C LYS A 488 -13.75 -37.42 14.97
N GLY A 489 -14.56 -37.00 15.93
CA GLY A 489 -14.82 -37.76 17.16
C GLY A 489 -13.69 -37.73 18.19
N ALA A 490 -12.85 -36.70 18.15
CA ALA A 490 -12.00 -36.37 19.29
C ALA A 490 -12.84 -35.74 20.40
N LYS A 491 -12.35 -35.77 21.63
CA LYS A 491 -13.03 -35.18 22.81
C LYS A 491 -12.13 -34.16 23.48
N PRO A 492 -12.69 -33.21 24.25
CA PRO A 492 -11.90 -32.29 25.07
C PRO A 492 -10.84 -33.04 25.89
N GLY A 493 -9.59 -32.57 25.82
CA GLY A 493 -8.42 -33.17 26.46
C GLY A 493 -7.74 -34.31 25.68
N ASP A 494 -8.30 -34.79 24.58
CA ASP A 494 -7.66 -35.83 23.76
C ASP A 494 -6.45 -35.27 23.00
N THR A 495 -5.41 -36.10 22.86
CA THR A 495 -4.29 -35.85 21.95
C THR A 495 -4.56 -36.53 20.61
N VAL A 496 -4.35 -35.81 19.51
CA VAL A 496 -4.54 -36.31 18.15
C VAL A 496 -3.25 -36.20 17.36
N LYS A 497 -2.77 -37.32 16.82
CA LYS A 497 -1.66 -37.36 15.87
C LYS A 497 -2.19 -37.41 14.45
N VAL A 498 -1.65 -36.58 13.57
CA VAL A 498 -2.08 -36.40 12.17
C VAL A 498 -0.89 -36.55 11.22
N TRP A 499 -1.12 -37.15 10.05
CA TRP A 499 -0.22 -37.07 8.89
C TRP A 499 -0.99 -37.27 7.60
N PHE A 500 -0.42 -36.83 6.49
CA PHE A 500 -0.95 -37.02 5.16
C PHE A 500 -0.16 -38.10 4.42
N ARG A 501 -0.84 -38.82 3.52
CA ARG A 501 -0.17 -39.80 2.66
C ARG A 501 -0.79 -39.85 1.27
N SER A 502 0.06 -40.05 0.28
CA SER A 502 -0.36 -40.50 -1.05
C SER A 502 -0.22 -42.03 -1.14
N LEU A 503 -0.29 -42.59 -2.34
CA LEU A 503 0.00 -44.01 -2.56
C LEU A 503 1.48 -44.36 -2.37
N THR A 504 2.38 -43.39 -2.52
CA THR A 504 3.84 -43.62 -2.57
C THR A 504 4.62 -42.83 -1.53
N LYS A 505 4.04 -41.78 -0.95
CA LYS A 505 4.72 -40.84 -0.05
C LYS A 505 3.88 -40.57 1.20
N LYS A 506 4.54 -40.07 2.24
CA LYS A 506 3.95 -39.71 3.52
C LYS A 506 4.58 -38.41 4.02
N SER A 507 3.77 -37.51 4.56
CA SER A 507 4.23 -36.27 5.18
C SER A 507 4.86 -36.53 6.56
N GLU A 508 5.53 -35.51 7.11
CA GLU A 508 5.78 -35.48 8.54
C GLU A 508 4.46 -35.51 9.32
N ALA A 509 4.52 -36.02 10.55
CA ALA A 509 3.36 -36.11 11.42
C ALA A 509 3.45 -35.04 12.51
N PHE A 510 2.36 -34.34 12.76
CA PHE A 510 2.24 -33.43 13.90
C PHE A 510 1.17 -33.93 14.88
N THR A 511 1.15 -33.33 16.06
CA THR A 511 0.23 -33.72 17.13
C THR A 511 -0.34 -32.47 17.78
N TYR A 512 -1.67 -32.42 17.92
CA TYR A 512 -2.35 -31.38 18.67
C TYR A 512 -3.14 -31.94 19.85
N LYS A 513 -3.45 -31.07 20.81
CA LYS A 513 -4.35 -31.37 21.93
C LYS A 513 -5.69 -30.66 21.73
N VAL A 514 -6.79 -31.35 21.95
CA VAL A 514 -8.12 -30.70 22.00
C VAL A 514 -8.25 -29.97 23.34
N ALA A 515 -8.54 -28.68 23.30
CA ALA A 515 -8.74 -27.87 24.49
C ALA A 515 -9.91 -28.40 25.35
N THR A 516 -9.86 -28.14 26.66
CA THR A 516 -10.82 -28.71 27.63
C THR A 516 -12.03 -27.82 27.88
N ASP A 517 -11.87 -26.54 27.60
CA ASP A 517 -12.72 -25.39 27.86
C ASP A 517 -13.13 -24.80 26.51
N ILE A 518 -14.00 -25.53 25.82
CA ILE A 518 -14.50 -25.20 24.48
C ILE A 518 -16.02 -25.39 24.40
N GLY A 519 -16.66 -24.72 23.44
CA GLY A 519 -18.09 -24.87 23.15
C GLY A 519 -18.87 -23.55 23.20
N GLY A 520 -18.19 -22.43 23.41
CA GLY A 520 -18.69 -21.08 23.21
C GLY A 520 -19.16 -20.84 21.77
N LYS A 521 -20.09 -19.89 21.61
CA LYS A 521 -20.53 -19.41 20.29
C LYS A 521 -19.58 -18.37 19.72
N VAL A 522 -18.85 -17.67 20.58
CA VAL A 522 -17.93 -16.58 20.28
C VAL A 522 -16.60 -16.87 20.96
N LEU A 523 -15.49 -16.58 20.30
CA LEU A 523 -14.17 -16.61 20.94
C LEU A 523 -13.76 -15.20 21.31
N ILE A 524 -13.23 -15.00 22.52
CA ILE A 524 -12.49 -13.79 22.88
C ILE A 524 -11.01 -14.10 22.73
N VAL A 525 -10.35 -13.45 21.78
CA VAL A 525 -8.89 -13.43 21.69
C VAL A 525 -8.45 -12.21 22.49
N ALA A 526 -8.02 -12.45 23.72
CA ALA A 526 -7.44 -11.43 24.58
C ALA A 526 -5.96 -11.29 24.19
N ALA A 527 -5.68 -10.32 23.33
CA ALA A 527 -4.36 -9.99 22.80
C ALA A 527 -3.65 -8.96 23.67
N GLU A 528 -4.02 -8.87 24.95
CA GLU A 528 -3.33 -8.03 25.92
C GLU A 528 -1.90 -8.56 26.17
N ASP A 529 -0.90 -7.84 25.67
CA ASP A 529 0.53 -8.15 25.77
C ASP A 529 1.11 -7.82 27.17
N VAL A 530 0.57 -8.50 28.19
CA VAL A 530 0.86 -8.21 29.60
C VAL A 530 2.30 -8.56 30.01
N THR A 531 2.98 -9.44 29.28
CA THR A 531 4.42 -9.73 29.47
C THR A 531 5.34 -8.87 28.61
N GLY A 532 4.78 -8.08 27.69
CA GLY A 532 5.50 -7.18 26.79
C GLY A 532 5.83 -5.82 27.42
N VAL A 533 6.28 -4.91 26.56
CA VAL A 533 6.79 -3.58 26.96
C VAL A 533 6.03 -2.40 26.34
N SER A 534 4.81 -2.60 25.83
CA SER A 534 4.12 -1.59 25.00
C SER A 534 2.59 -1.52 25.20
N PRO A 535 2.13 -1.01 26.37
CA PRO A 535 2.91 -0.55 27.51
C PRO A 535 3.19 -1.66 28.53
N VAL A 536 4.12 -1.43 29.47
CA VAL A 536 4.27 -2.33 30.61
C VAL A 536 3.03 -2.25 31.50
N GLN A 537 2.30 -3.36 31.64
CA GLN A 537 0.99 -3.37 32.28
C GLN A 537 0.99 -3.76 33.77
N GLY A 538 2.07 -4.39 34.26
CA GLY A 538 2.21 -4.75 35.68
C GLY A 538 1.30 -5.88 36.17
N VAL A 539 0.69 -6.63 35.25
CA VAL A 539 -0.17 -7.79 35.51
C VAL A 539 0.35 -9.02 34.76
N THR A 540 -0.16 -10.20 35.09
CA THR A 540 0.27 -11.47 34.46
C THR A 540 -0.84 -12.14 33.65
N GLU A 541 -2.01 -11.53 33.58
CA GLU A 541 -3.19 -12.03 32.85
C GLU A 541 -3.90 -10.84 32.20
N ALA A 542 -4.60 -11.09 31.09
CA ALA A 542 -5.44 -10.09 30.44
C ALA A 542 -6.44 -9.46 31.43
N LYS A 543 -6.54 -8.13 31.43
CA LYS A 543 -7.36 -7.37 32.38
C LYS A 543 -8.84 -7.40 32.05
N TYR A 544 -9.20 -7.42 30.76
CA TYR A 544 -10.55 -7.10 30.33
C TYR A 544 -11.30 -8.28 29.69
N ALA A 545 -10.64 -9.41 29.45
CA ALA A 545 -11.29 -10.61 28.88
C ALA A 545 -12.60 -11.01 29.60
N ASP A 546 -12.61 -10.96 30.94
CA ASP A 546 -13.80 -11.28 31.77
C ASP A 546 -14.96 -10.29 31.57
N ASP A 547 -14.64 -9.01 31.33
CA ASP A 547 -15.62 -7.96 31.07
C ASP A 547 -16.36 -8.19 29.74
N TYR A 548 -15.62 -8.61 28.71
CA TYR A 548 -16.19 -9.00 27.41
C TYR A 548 -16.98 -10.30 27.51
N ALA A 549 -16.47 -11.30 28.25
CA ALA A 549 -17.18 -12.57 28.46
C ALA A 549 -18.53 -12.34 29.17
N LYS A 550 -18.55 -11.48 30.20
CA LYS A 550 -19.78 -11.10 30.90
C LYS A 550 -20.75 -10.38 29.97
N ALA A 551 -20.27 -9.42 29.17
CA ALA A 551 -21.11 -8.71 28.21
C ALA A 551 -21.71 -9.63 27.13
N LEU A 552 -20.93 -10.59 26.62
CA LEU A 552 -21.42 -11.60 25.68
C LEU A 552 -22.49 -12.50 26.33
N ALA A 553 -22.25 -12.97 27.55
CA ALA A 553 -23.20 -13.80 28.28
C ALA A 553 -24.55 -13.07 28.52
N GLU A 554 -24.50 -11.81 28.97
CA GLU A 554 -25.68 -10.95 29.15
C GLU A 554 -26.35 -10.57 27.81
N ALA A 555 -25.61 -10.62 26.70
CA ALA A 555 -26.14 -10.47 25.34
C ALA A 555 -26.72 -11.78 24.75
N GLY A 556 -26.60 -12.92 25.43
CA GLY A 556 -27.14 -14.22 25.00
C GLY A 556 -26.15 -15.11 24.23
N TYR A 557 -24.85 -14.80 24.29
CA TYR A 557 -23.79 -15.54 23.62
C TYR A 557 -22.85 -16.17 24.66
N SER A 558 -22.68 -17.49 24.62
CA SER A 558 -21.60 -18.14 25.36
C SER A 558 -20.27 -17.85 24.68
N SER A 559 -19.19 -17.77 25.46
CA SER A 559 -17.86 -17.48 24.95
C SER A 559 -16.79 -18.38 25.55
N ASP A 560 -15.73 -18.60 24.77
CA ASP A 560 -14.46 -19.15 25.23
C ASP A 560 -13.38 -18.05 25.14
N VAL A 561 -12.24 -18.24 25.82
CA VAL A 561 -11.15 -17.24 25.86
C VAL A 561 -9.85 -17.87 25.37
N TYR A 562 -9.20 -17.21 24.41
CA TYR A 562 -7.81 -17.43 24.04
C TYR A 562 -6.99 -16.24 24.54
N ASP A 563 -6.33 -16.40 25.67
CA ASP A 563 -5.37 -15.43 26.23
C ASP A 563 -4.02 -15.64 25.54
N VAL A 564 -3.61 -14.67 24.72
CA VAL A 564 -2.43 -14.78 23.83
C VAL A 564 -1.15 -14.98 24.65
N ASP A 565 -0.99 -14.25 25.75
CA ASP A 565 0.17 -14.34 26.64
C ASP A 565 0.23 -15.69 27.35
N LYS A 566 -0.89 -16.17 27.90
CA LYS A 566 -0.96 -17.52 28.53
C LYS A 566 -0.71 -18.65 27.53
N ASN A 567 -0.97 -18.44 26.25
CA ASN A 567 -0.66 -19.37 25.17
C ASN A 567 0.76 -19.17 24.61
N GLY A 568 1.64 -18.49 25.35
CA GLY A 568 3.06 -18.36 25.04
C GLY A 568 3.34 -17.29 23.99
N ARG A 569 2.55 -16.21 23.98
CA ARG A 569 2.65 -15.10 23.01
C ARG A 569 2.54 -15.61 21.57
N LYS A 570 1.57 -16.48 21.32
CA LYS A 570 1.30 -17.06 19.99
C LYS A 570 -0.08 -16.64 19.50
N ALA A 571 -0.15 -16.15 18.27
CA ALA A 571 -1.43 -15.91 17.60
C ALA A 571 -2.26 -17.21 17.52
N PRO A 572 -3.58 -17.14 17.69
CA PRO A 572 -4.46 -18.31 17.55
C PRO A 572 -4.44 -18.81 16.11
N HIS A 573 -4.13 -20.09 15.90
CA HIS A 573 -4.07 -20.66 14.56
C HIS A 573 -5.44 -20.55 13.84
N PRO A 574 -5.50 -20.13 12.55
CA PRO A 574 -6.76 -19.96 11.82
C PRO A 574 -7.62 -21.22 11.80
N LEU A 575 -7.06 -22.37 11.38
CA LEU A 575 -7.79 -23.65 11.39
C LEU A 575 -7.89 -24.29 12.78
N GLY A 576 -6.80 -24.34 13.56
CA GLY A 576 -6.79 -24.98 14.88
C GLY A 576 -7.73 -24.33 15.91
N VAL A 577 -7.85 -23.00 15.87
CA VAL A 577 -8.55 -22.22 16.89
C VAL A 577 -9.71 -21.41 16.29
N LEU A 578 -9.42 -20.45 15.40
CA LEU A 578 -10.39 -19.43 15.00
C LEU A 578 -11.57 -20.01 14.21
N SER A 579 -11.33 -20.97 13.31
CA SER A 579 -12.34 -21.55 12.42
C SER A 579 -13.49 -22.28 13.12
N HIS A 580 -13.36 -22.57 14.42
CA HIS A 580 -14.42 -23.17 15.23
C HIS A 580 -15.50 -22.17 15.66
N TYR A 581 -15.26 -20.87 15.47
CA TYR A 581 -16.13 -19.79 15.91
C TYR A 581 -16.63 -18.96 14.73
N LYS A 582 -17.94 -18.71 14.71
CA LYS A 582 -18.52 -17.83 13.69
C LYS A 582 -18.21 -16.36 13.92
N ALA A 583 -17.99 -15.97 15.16
CA ALA A 583 -17.52 -14.63 15.51
C ALA A 583 -16.39 -14.70 16.55
N VAL A 584 -15.47 -13.77 16.43
CA VAL A 584 -14.35 -13.57 17.34
C VAL A 584 -14.33 -12.11 17.80
N VAL A 585 -14.04 -11.90 19.08
CA VAL A 585 -13.69 -10.60 19.63
C VAL A 585 -12.16 -10.55 19.72
N TRP A 586 -11.52 -9.64 18.98
CA TRP A 586 -10.12 -9.30 19.16
C TRP A 586 -10.05 -8.12 20.11
N GLU A 587 -9.68 -8.42 21.35
CA GLU A 587 -9.58 -7.48 22.44
C GLU A 587 -8.10 -7.18 22.70
N THR A 588 -7.69 -5.93 22.57
CA THR A 588 -6.26 -5.53 22.68
C THR A 588 -5.95 -4.79 23.98
N GLY A 589 -6.94 -4.63 24.86
CA GLY A 589 -6.87 -3.87 26.10
C GLY A 589 -6.12 -2.55 26.01
N ASP A 590 -5.10 -2.41 26.85
CA ASP A 590 -4.29 -1.20 26.97
C ASP A 590 -3.09 -1.17 26.00
N ASP A 591 -2.90 -2.18 25.14
CA ASP A 591 -1.69 -2.31 24.30
C ASP A 591 -1.69 -1.42 23.06
N ILE A 592 -0.59 -0.70 22.89
CA ILE A 592 -0.32 0.05 21.65
C ILE A 592 0.02 -0.92 20.52
N ILE A 593 0.86 -1.91 20.83
CA ILE A 593 1.30 -2.97 19.93
C ILE A 593 2.03 -4.05 20.73
N PRO A 594 1.91 -5.35 20.42
CA PRO A 594 2.78 -6.35 21.01
C PRO A 594 4.26 -6.06 20.75
N ARG A 595 5.07 -6.02 21.81
CA ARG A 595 6.50 -5.70 21.71
C ARG A 595 7.32 -6.47 22.74
N ALA A 596 8.36 -7.13 22.27
CA ALA A 596 9.25 -7.95 23.09
C ALA A 596 10.29 -7.10 23.84
N SER A 597 10.81 -7.64 24.94
CA SER A 597 11.89 -7.00 25.71
C SER A 597 13.15 -6.85 24.85
N GLY A 598 13.75 -5.67 24.86
CA GLY A 598 14.99 -5.36 24.13
C GLY A 598 14.77 -4.70 22.76
N GLN A 599 13.53 -4.61 22.30
CA GLN A 599 13.17 -3.89 21.08
C GLN A 599 13.12 -2.37 21.32
N PRO A 600 13.67 -1.53 20.42
CA PRO A 600 13.58 -0.08 20.51
C PRO A 600 12.14 0.44 20.27
N GLY A 601 11.91 1.74 20.44
CA GLY A 601 10.65 2.36 19.97
C GLY A 601 10.55 2.29 18.44
N GLY A 602 9.33 2.26 17.90
CA GLY A 602 9.10 2.14 16.45
C GLY A 602 9.27 0.71 15.91
N THR A 603 9.40 -0.31 16.76
CA THR A 603 9.38 -1.72 16.35
C THR A 603 8.24 -2.48 17.03
N ALA A 604 7.95 -3.65 16.49
CA ALA A 604 6.91 -4.57 16.94
C ALA A 604 7.48 -5.97 17.09
N ALA A 605 6.89 -6.76 17.99
CA ALA A 605 7.15 -8.20 18.00
C ALA A 605 6.56 -8.84 16.73
N ASN A 606 7.16 -9.91 16.20
CA ASN A 606 6.58 -10.68 15.10
C ASN A 606 5.11 -11.12 15.39
N LEU A 607 4.77 -11.30 16.67
CA LEU A 607 3.40 -11.54 17.13
C LEU A 607 2.36 -10.53 16.60
N ALA A 608 2.72 -9.26 16.42
CA ALA A 608 1.80 -8.26 15.91
C ALA A 608 1.31 -8.61 14.50
N GLU A 609 2.23 -8.98 13.61
CA GLU A 609 1.93 -9.44 12.25
C GLU A 609 1.22 -10.80 12.28
N ALA A 610 1.71 -11.75 13.08
CA ALA A 610 1.10 -13.07 13.19
C ALA A 610 -0.37 -13.03 13.64
N LEU A 611 -0.73 -12.09 14.53
CA LEU A 611 -2.12 -11.86 14.92
C LEU A 611 -2.93 -11.33 13.73
N GLU A 612 -2.42 -10.32 13.04
CA GLU A 612 -3.07 -9.74 11.87
C GLU A 612 -3.33 -10.79 10.79
N LEU A 613 -2.32 -11.55 10.39
CA LEU A 613 -2.44 -12.62 9.39
C LEU A 613 -3.43 -13.71 9.83
N ALA A 614 -3.45 -14.06 11.12
CA ALA A 614 -4.43 -15.02 11.64
C ALA A 614 -5.88 -14.52 11.50
N PHE A 615 -6.11 -13.24 11.76
CA PHE A 615 -7.43 -12.62 11.58
C PHE A 615 -7.77 -12.40 10.09
N ARG A 616 -6.77 -12.12 9.25
CA ARG A 616 -6.90 -12.05 7.78
C ARG A 616 -7.39 -13.38 7.22
N ASP A 617 -6.73 -14.49 7.57
CA ASP A 617 -7.14 -15.86 7.21
C ASP A 617 -8.55 -16.19 7.73
N TYR A 618 -8.83 -15.84 8.99
CA TYR A 618 -10.13 -16.07 9.59
C TYR A 618 -11.27 -15.35 8.85
N LEU A 619 -11.06 -14.08 8.48
CA LEU A 619 -12.03 -13.31 7.70
C LEU A 619 -12.14 -13.83 6.26
N ASN A 620 -11.03 -14.26 5.65
CA ASN A 620 -11.04 -14.89 4.33
C ASN A 620 -11.87 -16.18 4.30
N GLU A 621 -11.92 -16.94 5.40
CA GLU A 621 -12.79 -18.12 5.58
C GLU A 621 -14.26 -17.78 5.91
N GLY A 622 -14.64 -16.50 5.87
CA GLY A 622 -15.99 -16.04 6.17
C GLY A 622 -16.27 -15.86 7.67
N GLY A 623 -15.22 -15.80 8.50
CA GLY A 623 -15.28 -15.41 9.90
C GLY A 623 -15.88 -14.03 10.12
N LYS A 624 -16.15 -13.68 11.39
CA LYS A 624 -16.73 -12.38 11.77
C LYS A 624 -15.96 -11.78 12.94
N LEU A 625 -15.54 -10.53 12.82
CA LEU A 625 -14.62 -9.93 13.78
C LEU A 625 -15.22 -8.69 14.47
N LEU A 626 -15.14 -8.65 15.79
CA LEU A 626 -15.21 -7.41 16.56
C LEU A 626 -13.79 -7.08 17.05
N ALA A 627 -13.18 -6.01 16.57
CA ALA A 627 -11.89 -5.51 17.06
C ALA A 627 -12.10 -4.29 17.98
N ALA A 628 -11.57 -4.34 19.20
CA ALA A 628 -11.73 -3.27 20.19
C ALA A 628 -10.59 -3.26 21.21
N GLY A 629 -10.34 -2.09 21.79
CA GLY A 629 -9.30 -1.85 22.78
C GLY A 629 -8.96 -0.36 22.81
N LYS A 630 -8.27 0.08 23.84
CA LYS A 630 -7.90 1.50 24.02
C LYS A 630 -7.08 2.05 22.85
N TYR A 631 -6.20 1.21 22.30
CA TYR A 631 -5.30 1.51 21.20
C TYR A 631 -5.47 0.53 20.03
N ALA A 632 -6.66 -0.06 19.89
CA ALA A 632 -6.88 -1.17 18.96
C ALA A 632 -6.27 -0.89 17.58
N LEU A 633 -5.24 -1.66 17.23
CA LEU A 633 -4.50 -1.60 15.96
C LEU A 633 -3.89 -0.22 15.62
N TYR A 634 -3.57 0.59 16.63
CA TYR A 634 -2.96 1.91 16.44
C TYR A 634 -1.69 1.85 15.58
N ALA A 635 -0.81 0.89 15.86
CA ALA A 635 0.46 0.78 15.15
C ALA A 635 0.29 0.38 13.67
N GLN A 636 -0.65 -0.52 13.36
CA GLN A 636 -1.04 -0.85 11.98
C GLN A 636 -1.60 0.39 11.27
N ASN A 637 -2.46 1.17 11.93
CA ASN A 637 -2.98 2.42 11.37
C ASN A 637 -1.91 3.49 11.12
N ALA A 638 -0.78 3.43 11.83
CA ALA A 638 0.37 4.31 11.61
C ALA A 638 1.18 3.96 10.34
N ASN A 639 0.73 2.97 9.55
CA ASN A 639 1.15 2.61 8.19
C ASN A 639 2.65 2.83 7.89
N GLY A 640 3.48 1.82 8.12
CA GLY A 640 4.91 1.89 7.84
C GLY A 640 5.77 2.46 8.96
N SER A 641 5.15 3.01 10.02
CA SER A 641 5.86 3.59 11.17
C SER A 641 6.42 2.55 12.16
N TYR A 642 5.97 1.30 12.07
CA TYR A 642 6.39 0.21 12.96
C TYR A 642 6.98 -0.95 12.17
N TRP A 643 8.03 -1.56 12.70
CA TRP A 643 8.84 -2.57 11.99
C TRP A 643 8.96 -3.90 12.76
N TYR A 644 8.91 -5.04 12.05
CA TYR A 644 9.03 -6.40 12.59
C TYR A 644 9.99 -7.26 11.76
N GLU A 645 10.36 -8.43 12.28
CA GLU A 645 11.26 -9.38 11.63
C GLU A 645 10.49 -10.69 11.32
N PRO A 646 10.16 -10.99 10.05
CA PRO A 646 9.33 -12.15 9.70
C PRO A 646 10.07 -13.49 9.75
N ASP A 647 11.36 -13.55 9.38
CA ASP A 647 11.92 -14.78 8.82
C ASP A 647 13.41 -15.02 9.13
N TYR A 648 13.94 -14.40 10.18
CA TYR A 648 15.32 -14.62 10.61
C TYR A 648 15.43 -15.39 11.95
N PRO A 649 15.46 -16.75 11.96
CA PRO A 649 15.50 -17.56 13.18
C PRO A 649 16.64 -17.23 14.16
N ALA A 650 17.75 -16.71 13.66
CA ALA A 650 18.89 -16.32 14.50
C ALA A 650 18.67 -15.00 15.25
N GLN A 651 17.75 -14.14 14.78
CA GLN A 651 17.31 -12.91 15.43
C GLN A 651 15.82 -12.70 15.10
N PRO A 652 14.90 -13.36 15.82
CA PRO A 652 13.46 -13.36 15.49
C PRO A 652 12.75 -12.02 15.79
N GLU A 653 13.50 -11.00 16.20
CA GLU A 653 12.96 -9.70 16.60
C GLU A 653 13.88 -8.58 16.13
N CYS A 654 13.28 -7.48 15.65
CA CYS A 654 14.00 -6.26 15.30
C CYS A 654 14.64 -5.60 16.53
N THR A 655 15.92 -5.91 16.75
CA THR A 655 16.73 -5.28 17.82
C THR A 655 17.53 -4.08 17.33
N THR A 656 17.82 -4.02 16.02
CA THR A 656 18.32 -2.83 15.31
C THR A 656 17.61 -2.71 13.97
N LEU A 657 17.11 -1.52 13.63
CA LEU A 657 16.39 -1.28 12.37
C LEU A 657 17.24 -1.54 11.12
N SER A 658 18.57 -1.51 11.24
CA SER A 658 19.48 -1.73 10.12
C SER A 658 19.79 -3.19 9.81
N LYS A 659 19.55 -4.14 10.73
CA LYS A 659 19.92 -5.58 10.61
C LYS A 659 19.15 -6.45 11.62
N PRO A 660 18.65 -7.65 11.24
CA PRO A 660 18.26 -8.10 9.87
C PRO A 660 17.29 -7.12 9.18
N PRO A 661 17.01 -7.26 7.86
CA PRO A 661 16.09 -6.35 7.18
C PRO A 661 14.69 -6.47 7.78
N CYS A 662 14.38 -5.54 8.69
CA CYS A 662 13.06 -5.43 9.27
C CYS A 662 12.06 -5.01 8.19
N LEU A 663 10.87 -5.62 8.18
CA LEU A 663 9.75 -5.22 7.34
C LEU A 663 8.83 -4.26 8.09
N SER A 664 8.16 -3.38 7.35
CA SER A 664 7.23 -2.40 7.90
C SER A 664 5.82 -2.99 8.01
N LEU A 665 5.12 -2.73 9.12
CA LEU A 665 3.70 -3.07 9.25
C LEU A 665 2.86 -2.21 8.30
N SER A 666 2.09 -2.88 7.45
CA SER A 666 1.15 -2.26 6.51
C SER A 666 -0.18 -1.94 7.20
N ASN A 667 -0.91 -0.95 6.68
CA ASN A 667 -2.29 -0.68 7.10
C ASN A 667 -3.34 -1.40 6.22
N ASP A 668 -2.93 -2.25 5.28
CA ASP A 668 -3.81 -2.91 4.31
C ASP A 668 -4.95 -3.69 4.98
N PHE A 669 -4.68 -4.36 6.10
CA PHE A 669 -5.72 -5.06 6.86
C PHE A 669 -6.76 -4.11 7.43
N VAL A 670 -6.33 -3.00 8.04
CA VAL A 670 -7.27 -2.03 8.63
C VAL A 670 -8.09 -1.33 7.55
N GLN A 671 -7.44 -0.92 6.46
CA GLN A 671 -8.06 -0.24 5.32
C GLN A 671 -9.02 -1.14 4.55
N TYR A 672 -8.59 -2.33 4.16
CA TYR A 672 -9.34 -3.16 3.23
C TYR A 672 -10.18 -4.25 3.92
N TYR A 673 -9.85 -4.70 5.13
CA TYR A 673 -10.65 -5.68 5.90
C TYR A 673 -11.54 -5.04 6.97
N LEU A 674 -11.02 -4.09 7.74
CA LEU A 674 -11.79 -3.43 8.79
C LEU A 674 -12.60 -2.22 8.28
N GLY A 675 -12.26 -1.73 7.09
CA GLY A 675 -13.00 -0.67 6.41
C GLY A 675 -12.67 0.73 6.93
N ALA A 676 -11.56 0.90 7.65
CA ALA A 676 -11.09 2.16 8.21
C ALA A 676 -9.87 2.66 7.40
N TYR A 677 -10.11 3.63 6.52
CA TYR A 677 -9.09 4.14 5.58
C TYR A 677 -8.13 5.13 6.25
N THR A 678 -8.68 6.01 7.07
CA THR A 678 -7.88 7.00 7.82
C THR A 678 -8.22 6.91 9.28
N PHE A 679 -7.17 6.94 10.10
CA PHE A 679 -7.23 6.98 11.55
C PHE A 679 -7.07 8.43 12.03
N VAL A 680 -8.03 8.92 12.81
CA VAL A 680 -7.97 10.23 13.44
C VAL A 680 -7.82 10.04 14.94
N GLU A 681 -6.58 10.19 15.41
CA GLU A 681 -6.26 10.13 16.83
C GLU A 681 -7.03 11.19 17.62
N GLY A 682 -7.58 10.82 18.77
CA GLY A 682 -8.30 11.73 19.66
C GLY A 682 -9.65 12.19 19.13
N GLY A 683 -10.10 11.70 17.96
CA GLY A 683 -11.33 12.16 17.31
C GLY A 683 -12.63 11.98 18.11
N GLY A 684 -12.58 11.25 19.23
CA GLY A 684 -13.66 11.08 20.20
C GLY A 684 -13.51 11.89 21.47
N GLN A 685 -12.65 12.92 21.51
CA GLN A 685 -12.42 13.77 22.67
C GLN A 685 -12.75 15.24 22.40
N ASP A 686 -13.24 15.96 23.40
CA ASP A 686 -13.36 17.41 23.36
C ASP A 686 -12.00 18.11 23.60
N ALA A 687 -11.99 19.45 23.54
CA ALA A 687 -10.78 20.25 23.72
C ALA A 687 -10.12 20.11 25.11
N ASP A 688 -10.88 19.67 26.12
CA ASP A 688 -10.38 19.40 27.47
C ASP A 688 -9.87 17.95 27.62
N GLY A 689 -9.92 17.15 26.55
CA GLY A 689 -9.54 15.74 26.53
C GLY A 689 -10.59 14.79 27.09
N ASN A 690 -11.80 15.28 27.40
CA ASN A 690 -12.90 14.42 27.87
C ASN A 690 -13.50 13.65 26.70
N THR A 691 -13.92 12.41 26.95
CA THR A 691 -14.56 11.58 25.94
C THR A 691 -15.94 12.09 25.56
N LEU A 692 -16.19 12.18 24.25
CA LEU A 692 -17.49 12.51 23.71
C LEU A 692 -18.48 11.36 23.90
N PRO A 693 -19.78 11.64 24.07
CA PRO A 693 -20.80 10.61 24.06
C PRO A 693 -20.86 9.88 22.72
N LEU A 694 -21.35 8.64 22.75
CA LEU A 694 -21.55 7.78 21.58
C LEU A 694 -23.01 7.78 21.17
N ARG A 695 -23.25 7.73 19.85
CA ARG A 695 -24.58 7.50 19.28
C ARG A 695 -24.53 6.54 18.11
N GLY A 696 -25.48 5.62 18.07
CA GLY A 696 -25.70 4.77 16.90
C GLY A 696 -26.52 5.47 15.83
N ALA A 697 -25.90 5.67 14.66
CA ALA A 697 -26.47 6.39 13.52
C ALA A 697 -27.11 5.49 12.46
N GLY A 698 -26.82 4.17 12.48
CA GLY A 698 -27.34 3.25 11.47
C GLY A 698 -27.18 1.78 11.82
N GLY A 699 -27.68 0.91 10.93
CA GLY A 699 -27.54 -0.55 11.04
C GLY A 699 -28.02 -1.11 12.38
N ALA A 700 -27.32 -2.12 12.90
CA ALA A 700 -27.61 -2.71 14.20
C ALA A 700 -27.38 -1.74 15.38
N PHE A 701 -26.62 -0.67 15.17
CA PHE A 701 -26.32 0.32 16.20
C PHE A 701 -27.42 1.38 16.34
N ALA A 702 -28.35 1.50 15.39
CA ALA A 702 -29.41 2.50 15.41
C ALA A 702 -30.11 2.60 16.78
N GLY A 703 -30.16 3.82 17.33
CA GLY A 703 -30.76 4.12 18.62
C GLY A 703 -29.89 3.82 19.84
N PHE A 704 -28.64 3.36 19.67
CA PHE A 704 -27.68 3.29 20.76
C PHE A 704 -27.30 4.70 21.23
N THR A 705 -27.13 4.86 22.54
CA THR A 705 -26.54 6.04 23.18
C THR A 705 -25.67 5.57 24.34
N GLY A 706 -24.46 6.09 24.48
CA GLY A 706 -23.55 5.67 25.54
C GLY A 706 -22.51 6.72 25.88
N THR A 707 -21.80 6.50 26.97
CA THR A 707 -20.65 7.30 27.40
C THR A 707 -19.50 6.37 27.74
N LEU A 708 -18.28 6.92 27.75
CA LEU A 708 -17.08 6.23 28.18
C LEU A 708 -16.60 6.77 29.53
N ASN A 709 -15.83 5.97 30.26
CA ASN A 709 -15.29 6.26 31.59
C ASN A 709 -16.37 6.41 32.69
N GLY A 710 -15.93 6.30 33.95
CA GLY A 710 -16.78 6.33 35.14
C GLY A 710 -17.60 5.04 35.36
N GLY A 711 -18.35 4.98 36.46
CA GLY A 711 -19.21 3.84 36.79
C GLY A 711 -18.43 2.53 36.93
N ASP A 712 -18.78 1.52 36.11
CA ASP A 712 -18.14 0.20 36.08
C ASP A 712 -16.90 0.16 35.17
N SER A 713 -16.62 1.23 34.43
CA SER A 713 -15.45 1.34 33.55
C SER A 713 -14.15 1.35 34.38
N PRO A 714 -13.04 0.78 33.87
CA PRO A 714 -11.72 0.96 34.47
C PRO A 714 -11.20 2.40 34.39
N GLY A 715 -11.87 3.30 33.66
CA GLY A 715 -11.43 4.69 33.49
C GLY A 715 -10.14 4.82 32.67
N ASN A 716 -9.85 3.82 31.84
CA ASN A 716 -8.62 3.73 31.04
C ASN A 716 -8.71 4.49 29.70
N GLN A 717 -9.90 4.96 29.28
CA GLN A 717 -10.10 5.62 27.99
C GLN A 717 -9.74 7.11 28.04
N ASN A 718 -8.45 7.38 28.11
CA ASN A 718 -7.87 8.71 27.90
C ASN A 718 -7.34 8.90 26.47
N ARG A 719 -7.52 7.89 25.59
CA ARG A 719 -7.27 7.97 24.15
C ARG A 719 -8.48 7.36 23.44
N THR A 720 -8.85 7.94 22.33
CA THR A 720 -9.91 7.45 21.44
C THR A 720 -9.52 7.70 20.00
N ALA A 721 -10.26 7.17 19.05
CA ALA A 721 -10.10 7.47 17.63
C ALA A 721 -11.46 7.68 16.95
N SER A 722 -11.45 8.49 15.90
CA SER A 722 -12.45 8.41 14.84
C SER A 722 -11.80 7.77 13.62
N PHE A 723 -12.56 7.03 12.84
CA PHE A 723 -12.08 6.46 11.58
C PHE A 723 -12.88 7.00 10.42
N VAL A 724 -12.21 7.36 9.32
CA VAL A 724 -12.87 7.61 8.04
C VAL A 724 -13.08 6.28 7.33
N THR A 725 -14.29 6.02 6.85
CA THR A 725 -14.60 4.78 6.13
C THR A 725 -13.83 4.66 4.82
N THR A 726 -13.41 3.43 4.46
CA THR A 726 -12.90 3.09 3.13
C THR A 726 -13.84 3.48 2.01
N SER A 727 -15.15 3.38 2.21
CA SER A 727 -16.14 3.84 1.22
C SER A 727 -16.18 5.36 1.00
N SER A 728 -15.65 6.16 1.93
CA SER A 728 -15.46 7.60 1.70
C SER A 728 -14.36 7.88 0.68
N VAL A 729 -13.35 7.02 0.56
CA VAL A 729 -12.20 7.21 -0.35
C VAL A 729 -12.30 6.34 -1.60
N LEU A 730 -12.75 5.10 -1.44
CA LEU A 730 -13.03 4.10 -2.47
C LEU A 730 -14.53 3.85 -2.54
N PRO A 731 -15.30 4.62 -3.35
CA PRO A 731 -16.75 4.51 -3.41
C PRO A 731 -17.22 3.08 -3.67
N ALA A 732 -18.17 2.60 -2.86
CA ALA A 732 -18.62 1.21 -2.88
C ALA A 732 -19.31 0.77 -4.20
N ASP A 733 -19.77 1.70 -5.03
CA ASP A 733 -20.30 1.41 -6.36
C ASP A 733 -19.20 1.02 -7.36
N ARG A 734 -17.95 1.49 -7.14
CA ARG A 734 -16.76 1.11 -7.91
C ARG A 734 -15.95 0.01 -7.22
N PHE A 735 -15.88 0.04 -5.88
CA PHE A 735 -15.10 -0.89 -5.05
C PHE A 735 -16.00 -1.63 -4.03
N PRO A 736 -16.98 -2.43 -4.48
CA PRO A 736 -17.96 -3.07 -3.60
C PRO A 736 -17.34 -4.04 -2.58
N GLN A 737 -16.15 -4.58 -2.87
CA GLN A 737 -15.40 -5.44 -1.96
C GLN A 737 -14.91 -4.72 -0.69
N PHE A 738 -14.82 -3.39 -0.73
CA PHE A 738 -14.40 -2.55 0.39
C PHE A 738 -15.55 -1.70 0.96
N ALA A 739 -16.79 -2.12 0.71
CA ALA A 739 -17.96 -1.44 1.25
C ALA A 739 -17.89 -1.38 2.79
N SER A 740 -17.92 -0.16 3.33
CA SER A 740 -17.84 0.12 4.75
C SER A 740 -18.73 1.31 5.13
N SER A 741 -19.06 1.41 6.41
CA SER A 741 -19.92 2.47 6.98
C SER A 741 -19.51 2.79 8.41
N ALA A 742 -19.85 3.97 8.91
CA ALA A 742 -19.65 4.36 10.31
C ALA A 742 -20.96 4.33 11.12
N PRO A 743 -21.50 3.15 11.51
CA PRO A 743 -22.79 3.06 12.19
C PRO A 743 -22.75 3.56 13.64
N LEU A 744 -21.58 3.68 14.25
CA LEU A 744 -21.37 4.22 15.59
C LEU A 744 -20.56 5.52 15.50
N LYS A 745 -21.16 6.61 15.98
CA LYS A 745 -20.64 7.98 15.84
C LYS A 745 -20.29 8.56 17.21
N TRP A 746 -19.32 9.45 17.24
CA TRP A 746 -19.15 10.41 18.32
C TRP A 746 -20.25 11.48 18.22
N GLN A 747 -20.74 11.96 19.36
CA GLN A 747 -21.74 13.03 19.43
C GLN A 747 -21.06 14.39 19.51
N TYR A 748 -20.70 14.92 18.35
CA TYR A 748 -20.18 16.28 18.23
C TYR A 748 -21.29 17.30 18.50
N GLY A 749 -21.05 18.24 19.41
CA GLY A 749 -22.05 19.27 19.76
C GLY A 749 -22.42 20.19 18.60
N ALA A 750 -21.47 20.46 17.70
CA ALA A 750 -21.57 21.45 16.63
C ALA A 750 -21.66 20.84 15.21
N GLY A 751 -21.83 19.51 15.10
CA GLY A 751 -21.86 18.78 13.82
C GLY A 751 -20.62 17.90 13.62
N ALA A 752 -20.70 16.94 12.68
CA ALA A 752 -19.61 16.02 12.38
C ALA A 752 -18.40 16.75 11.76
N PRO A 753 -17.16 16.37 12.10
CA PRO A 753 -15.95 17.13 11.78
C PRO A 753 -15.63 17.22 10.28
N PHE A 754 -16.09 16.27 9.48
CA PHE A 754 -15.71 16.14 8.07
C PHE A 754 -16.92 16.14 7.13
N SER A 755 -17.95 16.91 7.48
CA SER A 755 -19.19 17.08 6.71
C SER A 755 -19.65 18.53 6.82
N PRO A 756 -20.39 19.06 5.81
CA PRO A 756 -20.97 20.40 5.87
C PRO A 756 -21.73 20.61 7.18
N ARG A 757 -21.51 21.76 7.81
CA ARG A 757 -22.09 22.07 9.12
C ARG A 757 -23.56 22.41 8.95
N THR A 758 -23.86 23.25 7.97
CA THR A 758 -25.21 23.57 7.53
C THR A 758 -25.37 23.28 6.04
N GLY A 759 -26.61 23.10 5.59
CA GLY A 759 -26.90 22.85 4.18
C GLY A 759 -26.23 21.58 3.62
N ALA A 760 -25.74 21.68 2.39
CA ALA A 760 -25.16 20.57 1.64
C ALA A 760 -23.74 20.86 1.13
N TRP A 761 -23.26 22.10 1.25
CA TRP A 761 -21.96 22.52 0.74
C TRP A 761 -21.13 23.19 1.82
N ASP A 762 -19.83 22.92 1.81
CA ASP A 762 -18.83 23.64 2.59
C ASP A 762 -17.66 24.04 1.68
N VAL A 763 -16.63 24.63 2.27
CA VAL A 763 -15.34 24.88 1.60
C VAL A 763 -14.25 24.09 2.31
N GLN A 764 -13.52 23.29 1.55
CA GLN A 764 -12.50 22.37 2.06
C GLN A 764 -11.14 22.71 1.47
N SER A 765 -10.08 22.62 2.26
CA SER A 765 -8.72 22.84 1.79
C SER A 765 -8.15 21.64 1.03
N GLY A 766 -8.66 20.43 1.33
CA GLY A 766 -8.03 19.17 0.94
C GLY A 766 -6.65 18.96 1.57
N GLN A 767 -6.05 17.80 1.29
CA GLN A 767 -4.72 17.41 1.75
C GLN A 767 -3.68 17.78 0.67
N ALA A 768 -2.74 18.66 0.99
CA ALA A 768 -1.49 18.81 0.24
C ALA A 768 -0.40 19.34 1.16
N ASP A 769 0.80 18.76 1.15
CA ASP A 769 1.94 19.30 1.91
C ASP A 769 2.49 20.57 1.23
N VAL A 770 3.35 21.30 1.96
CA VAL A 770 3.91 22.64 1.69
C VAL A 770 2.95 23.53 0.91
N SER A 771 1.74 23.57 1.40
CA SER A 771 0.68 24.32 0.80
C SER A 771 0.47 25.59 1.60
N TYR A 772 0.31 26.71 0.90
CA TYR A 772 -0.14 27.96 1.50
C TYR A 772 -1.44 28.34 0.81
N LYS A 773 -2.55 27.84 1.35
CA LYS A 773 -3.88 27.94 0.74
C LYS A 773 -4.62 29.11 1.35
N ARG A 774 -5.06 30.06 0.53
CA ARG A 774 -5.69 31.30 1.01
C ARG A 774 -7.06 31.51 0.41
N LEU A 775 -8.07 31.58 1.27
CA LEU A 775 -9.41 32.03 0.92
C LEU A 775 -9.54 33.49 1.34
N THR A 776 -9.51 34.40 0.38
CA THR A 776 -9.30 35.84 0.61
C THR A 776 -10.54 36.67 0.29
N ARG A 777 -10.75 37.75 1.05
CA ARG A 777 -11.77 38.77 0.79
C ARG A 777 -11.32 40.16 1.25
N THR A 778 -11.59 41.18 0.44
CA THR A 778 -11.52 42.58 0.88
C THR A 778 -12.83 43.02 1.53
N ILE A 779 -12.75 43.53 2.75
CA ILE A 779 -13.85 44.06 3.56
C ILE A 779 -13.73 45.59 3.65
N ASP A 780 -14.82 46.29 3.31
CA ASP A 780 -14.86 47.76 3.37
C ASP A 780 -15.46 48.25 4.69
N LEU A 781 -14.61 48.69 5.61
CA LEU A 781 -14.99 49.30 6.88
C LEU A 781 -14.96 50.84 6.81
N THR A 782 -14.95 51.43 5.62
CA THR A 782 -15.00 52.89 5.45
C THR A 782 -16.29 53.43 6.07
N GLY A 783 -16.16 54.38 7.00
CA GLY A 783 -17.29 54.95 7.73
C GLY A 783 -17.89 54.05 8.83
N LYS A 784 -17.23 52.94 9.15
CA LYS A 784 -17.58 52.05 10.27
C LYS A 784 -16.68 52.30 11.49
N THR A 785 -17.16 51.96 12.67
CA THR A 785 -16.43 52.09 13.94
C THR A 785 -15.89 50.77 14.49
N SER A 786 -16.45 49.65 14.06
CA SER A 786 -15.95 48.29 14.35
C SER A 786 -16.18 47.34 13.18
N GLY A 787 -15.46 46.23 13.18
CA GLY A 787 -15.61 45.13 12.23
C GLY A 787 -15.36 43.78 12.88
N GLU A 788 -16.02 42.74 12.40
CA GLU A 788 -15.87 41.35 12.88
C GLU A 788 -15.97 40.40 11.69
N LEU A 789 -15.09 39.41 11.63
CA LEU A 789 -15.23 38.22 10.80
C LEU A 789 -15.53 37.04 11.72
N SER A 790 -16.63 36.33 11.47
CA SER A 790 -16.93 35.08 12.15
C SER A 790 -17.12 33.97 11.14
N PHE A 791 -16.68 32.76 11.44
CA PHE A 791 -16.92 31.57 10.62
C PHE A 791 -16.87 30.33 11.49
N TRP A 792 -17.44 29.24 10.99
CA TRP A 792 -17.24 27.94 11.59
C TRP A 792 -16.12 27.22 10.86
N THR A 793 -15.30 26.51 11.62
CA THR A 793 -14.22 25.68 11.07
C THR A 793 -14.13 24.36 11.79
N SER A 794 -13.76 23.32 11.04
CA SER A 794 -13.30 22.04 11.56
C SER A 794 -11.98 21.75 10.86
N TYR A 795 -11.00 21.19 11.55
CA TYR A 795 -9.71 20.88 10.95
C TYR A 795 -9.06 19.66 11.58
N ASN A 796 -8.30 18.95 10.75
CA ASN A 796 -7.39 17.91 11.14
C ASN A 796 -6.09 18.16 10.36
N THR A 797 -5.08 18.67 11.06
CA THR A 797 -3.76 19.01 10.52
C THR A 797 -2.68 18.36 11.36
N GLU A 798 -1.43 18.39 10.90
CA GLU A 798 -0.30 17.96 11.74
C GLU A 798 -0.13 18.90 12.95
N PRO A 799 -0.15 18.38 14.20
CA PRO A 799 0.04 19.21 15.39
C PRO A 799 1.40 19.90 15.39
N ASP A 800 1.45 21.19 15.71
CA ASP A 800 2.66 22.04 15.79
C ASP A 800 3.49 22.19 14.51
N TRP A 801 3.11 21.53 13.41
CA TRP A 801 3.77 21.63 12.11
C TRP A 801 2.90 22.34 11.06
N ASP A 802 1.60 22.11 11.10
CA ASP A 802 0.63 22.64 10.15
C ASP A 802 -0.38 23.58 10.81
N PHE A 803 -0.73 24.69 10.14
CA PHE A 803 -1.41 25.81 10.78
C PHE A 803 -2.61 26.38 10.00
N LEU A 804 -3.74 26.51 10.69
CA LEU A 804 -4.87 27.36 10.28
C LEU A 804 -4.71 28.75 10.92
N THR A 805 -4.80 29.80 10.11
CA THR A 805 -4.68 31.19 10.58
C THR A 805 -5.65 32.13 9.85
N VAL A 806 -5.87 33.32 10.41
CA VAL A 806 -6.57 34.43 9.78
C VAL A 806 -5.58 35.59 9.61
N GLU A 807 -5.16 35.80 8.38
CA GLU A 807 -4.24 36.87 7.99
C GLU A 807 -5.02 38.14 7.65
N ALA A 808 -4.52 39.31 8.03
CA ALA A 808 -5.14 40.59 7.72
C ALA A 808 -4.11 41.70 7.45
N HIS A 809 -4.45 42.60 6.54
CA HIS A 809 -3.67 43.81 6.26
C HIS A 809 -4.56 44.94 5.73
N THR A 810 -4.09 46.19 5.84
CA THR A 810 -4.76 47.33 5.19
C THR A 810 -4.64 47.13 3.68
N ALA A 811 -5.76 47.16 2.95
CA ALA A 811 -5.77 46.85 1.52
C ALA A 811 -4.74 47.71 0.74
N GLY A 812 -3.82 47.03 0.06
CA GLY A 812 -2.73 47.65 -0.70
C GLY A 812 -1.52 48.13 0.12
N GLN A 813 -1.45 47.82 1.41
CA GLN A 813 -0.28 48.04 2.28
C GLN A 813 0.42 46.71 2.59
N ASP A 814 1.65 46.78 3.10
CA ASP A 814 2.44 45.62 3.53
C ASP A 814 2.49 45.51 5.06
N ASP A 815 1.35 45.72 5.72
CA ASP A 815 1.18 45.71 7.19
C ASP A 815 0.51 44.41 7.67
N TRP A 816 0.96 43.27 7.13
CA TRP A 816 0.41 41.97 7.41
C TRP A 816 0.59 41.56 8.89
N THR A 817 -0.49 41.03 9.47
CA THR A 817 -0.47 40.30 10.74
C THR A 817 -1.42 39.11 10.66
N THR A 818 -1.22 38.11 11.52
CA THR A 818 -2.30 37.17 11.83
C THR A 818 -3.11 37.70 13.02
N LEU A 819 -4.38 37.34 13.10
CA LEU A 819 -5.30 37.81 14.13
C LEU A 819 -5.76 36.64 15.02
N PRO A 820 -5.85 36.85 16.34
CA PRO A 820 -6.34 35.82 17.24
C PRO A 820 -7.85 35.63 17.08
N ASP A 821 -8.28 34.40 17.25
CA ASP A 821 -9.67 34.09 17.50
C ASP A 821 -10.07 34.51 18.93
N ALA A 822 -11.11 35.33 19.05
CA ALA A 822 -11.62 35.81 20.33
C ALA A 822 -12.22 34.71 21.20
N ASN A 823 -12.54 33.54 20.62
CA ASN A 823 -13.01 32.37 21.38
C ASN A 823 -11.84 31.51 21.93
N GLY A 824 -10.59 31.86 21.63
CA GLY A 824 -9.41 31.27 22.26
C GLY A 824 -8.87 30.00 21.61
N HIS A 825 -9.26 29.69 20.37
CA HIS A 825 -8.77 28.50 19.67
C HIS A 825 -7.38 28.67 19.03
N THR A 826 -6.91 29.91 18.87
CA THR A 826 -5.58 30.23 18.35
C THR A 826 -4.58 30.52 19.48
N SER A 827 -3.32 30.12 19.30
CA SER A 827 -2.22 30.47 20.20
C SER A 827 -1.12 31.26 19.49
N ASP A 828 -0.20 31.85 20.27
CA ASP A 828 1.02 32.49 19.77
C ASP A 828 2.21 31.51 19.68
N ALA A 829 1.98 30.20 19.82
CA ALA A 829 3.03 29.21 19.63
C ALA A 829 3.46 29.17 18.16
N ALA A 830 4.74 29.45 17.90
CA ALA A 830 5.29 29.52 16.54
C ALA A 830 5.44 28.15 15.85
N GLY A 831 5.25 27.04 16.57
CA GLY A 831 5.37 25.70 16.03
C GLY A 831 6.80 25.21 15.82
N GLU A 832 6.92 23.94 15.48
CA GLU A 832 8.19 23.29 15.14
C GLU A 832 8.61 23.60 13.69
N SER A 833 7.66 23.77 12.76
CA SER A 833 7.92 24.15 11.37
C SER A 833 8.77 25.41 11.23
N CYS A 834 8.54 26.41 12.09
CA CYS A 834 9.33 27.63 12.08
C CYS A 834 10.80 27.37 12.44
N ALA A 835 11.04 26.66 13.55
CA ALA A 835 12.39 26.34 14.00
C ALA A 835 13.12 25.40 13.02
N ALA A 836 12.37 24.56 12.32
CA ALA A 836 12.89 23.64 11.31
C ALA A 836 12.99 24.26 9.90
N GLY A 837 12.74 25.57 9.76
CA GLY A 837 13.13 26.34 8.58
C GLY A 837 12.06 26.47 7.49
N TRP A 838 10.78 26.33 7.82
CA TRP A 838 9.70 26.46 6.82
C TRP A 838 9.62 27.85 6.14
N VAL A 839 10.32 28.86 6.65
CA VAL A 839 10.44 30.17 5.97
C VAL A 839 11.09 30.04 4.58
N ASP A 840 11.87 28.98 4.34
CA ASP A 840 12.47 28.70 3.04
C ASP A 840 11.43 28.28 1.98
N ILE A 841 10.31 27.70 2.41
CA ILE A 841 9.20 27.27 1.54
C ILE A 841 8.01 28.22 1.58
N HIS A 842 7.86 28.96 2.68
CA HIS A 842 6.84 29.99 2.86
C HIS A 842 7.48 31.29 3.37
N PRO A 843 8.26 32.03 2.54
CA PRO A 843 8.94 33.26 2.98
C PRO A 843 8.00 34.32 3.56
N PHE A 844 6.72 34.23 3.21
CA PHE A 844 5.67 35.11 3.71
C PHE A 844 5.42 34.96 5.23
N THR A 845 5.75 33.82 5.85
CA THR A 845 5.61 33.64 7.31
C THR A 845 6.54 34.55 8.10
N ALA A 846 7.59 35.10 7.49
CA ALA A 846 8.49 36.09 8.10
C ALA A 846 7.79 37.40 8.51
N HIS A 847 6.59 37.68 7.99
CA HIS A 847 5.75 38.77 8.49
C HIS A 847 5.32 38.57 9.93
N TYR A 848 5.20 37.31 10.38
CA TYR A 848 4.56 36.92 11.64
C TYR A 848 5.51 36.23 12.62
N GLN A 849 6.56 35.58 12.13
CA GLN A 849 7.48 34.78 12.92
C GLN A 849 8.94 35.19 12.68
N THR A 850 9.80 35.05 13.69
CA THR A 850 11.25 35.26 13.56
C THR A 850 12.03 34.11 14.16
N TYR A 851 12.91 33.47 13.39
CA TYR A 851 13.85 32.47 13.87
C TYR A 851 14.96 33.11 14.72
N ASP A 852 15.20 32.61 15.92
CA ASP A 852 16.13 33.20 16.89
C ASP A 852 17.59 32.71 16.74
N GLY A 853 17.84 31.72 15.86
CA GLY A 853 19.16 31.14 15.63
C GLY A 853 19.60 30.09 16.65
N ALA A 854 18.74 29.72 17.61
CA ALA A 854 19.05 28.85 18.75
C ALA A 854 18.09 27.64 18.88
N SER A 855 17.41 27.25 17.81
CA SER A 855 16.36 26.20 17.69
C SER A 855 14.93 26.61 18.07
N SER A 856 14.62 27.91 18.13
CA SER A 856 13.24 28.36 18.38
C SER A 856 12.82 29.57 17.52
N CYS A 857 11.52 29.87 17.53
CA CYS A 857 10.96 31.03 16.85
C CYS A 857 10.17 31.92 17.81
N THR A 858 10.24 33.23 17.60
CA THR A 858 9.35 34.19 18.26
C THR A 858 8.07 34.36 17.46
N ALA A 859 6.97 34.60 18.17
CA ALA A 859 5.63 34.83 17.62
C ALA A 859 5.44 36.24 17.02
N THR A 860 6.53 36.86 16.57
CA THR A 860 6.54 38.21 15.99
C THR A 860 7.49 38.23 14.80
N GLY A 861 7.05 38.82 13.70
CA GLY A 861 7.85 38.94 12.48
C GLY A 861 8.14 40.39 12.13
N THR A 862 8.37 40.64 10.84
CA THR A 862 8.75 41.96 10.33
C THR A 862 7.64 43.01 10.47
N THR A 863 6.36 42.61 10.41
CA THR A 863 5.22 43.53 10.37
C THR A 863 4.15 43.22 11.41
N GLY A 864 4.00 41.96 11.83
CA GLY A 864 2.89 41.51 12.66
C GLY A 864 3.22 40.42 13.66
N ALA A 865 2.18 39.91 14.29
CA ALA A 865 2.23 38.82 15.26
C ALA A 865 1.72 37.51 14.66
N TRP A 866 2.07 36.40 15.29
CA TRP A 866 1.62 35.04 14.99
C TRP A 866 0.49 34.60 15.93
N HIS A 867 -0.60 34.16 15.33
CA HIS A 867 -1.79 33.58 15.94
C HIS A 867 -2.32 32.51 14.99
N ALA A 868 -2.28 31.26 15.42
CA ALA A 868 -2.71 30.13 14.61
C ALA A 868 -3.21 28.97 15.48
N ALA A 869 -3.85 28.00 14.83
CA ALA A 869 -4.23 26.72 15.41
C ALA A 869 -3.63 25.57 14.61
N SER A 870 -3.30 24.46 15.27
CA SER A 870 -2.73 23.25 14.68
C SER A 870 -3.40 22.00 15.29
N GLY A 871 -3.16 20.83 14.70
CA GLY A 871 -3.68 19.55 15.18
C GLY A 871 -5.13 19.30 14.77
N SER A 872 -5.92 18.69 15.64
CA SER A 872 -7.33 18.36 15.37
C SER A 872 -8.25 19.26 16.19
N SER A 873 -9.28 19.84 15.56
CA SER A 873 -10.35 20.56 16.26
C SER A 873 -11.40 19.62 16.88
N ASN A 874 -11.38 18.32 16.51
CA ASN A 874 -12.33 17.30 16.93
C ASN A 874 -13.81 17.71 16.77
N GLY A 875 -14.11 18.49 15.72
CA GLY A 875 -15.44 18.98 15.41
C GLY A 875 -15.47 20.45 14.99
N TRP A 876 -16.66 20.92 14.66
CA TRP A 876 -16.90 22.32 14.30
C TRP A 876 -16.76 23.25 15.52
N GLN A 877 -15.97 24.29 15.36
CA GLN A 877 -15.84 25.38 16.33
C GLN A 877 -16.02 26.73 15.63
N GLN A 878 -16.60 27.70 16.34
CA GLN A 878 -16.78 29.03 15.79
C GLN A 878 -15.56 29.89 16.08
N TRP A 879 -15.00 30.49 15.05
CA TRP A 879 -13.99 31.54 15.19
C TRP A 879 -14.66 32.91 15.06
N SER A 880 -14.19 33.86 15.85
CA SER A 880 -14.62 35.26 15.85
C SER A 880 -13.40 36.16 15.92
N VAL A 881 -13.12 36.87 14.83
CA VAL A 881 -11.92 37.67 14.64
C VAL A 881 -12.28 39.15 14.64
N ASP A 882 -11.66 39.93 15.53
CA ASP A 882 -11.86 41.38 15.63
C ASP A 882 -11.10 42.12 14.52
N LEU A 883 -11.82 42.87 13.69
CA LEU A 883 -11.29 43.70 12.62
C LEU A 883 -11.32 45.19 12.96
N SER A 884 -11.66 45.57 14.20
CA SER A 884 -11.85 46.96 14.62
C SER A 884 -10.57 47.80 14.51
N ALA A 885 -9.39 47.18 14.52
CA ALA A 885 -8.12 47.85 14.22
C ALA A 885 -8.07 48.48 12.81
N TYR A 886 -8.93 48.01 11.90
CA TYR A 886 -9.08 48.48 10.52
C TYR A 886 -10.33 49.36 10.32
N ALA A 887 -11.01 49.78 11.39
CA ALA A 887 -12.15 50.69 11.30
C ALA A 887 -11.81 51.95 10.49
N GLY A 888 -12.70 52.33 9.58
CA GLY A 888 -12.50 53.44 8.65
C GLY A 888 -11.61 53.15 7.44
N LYS A 889 -11.11 51.92 7.28
CA LYS A 889 -10.25 51.49 6.15
C LYS A 889 -10.89 50.34 5.37
N LYS A 890 -10.26 49.97 4.26
CA LYS A 890 -10.47 48.65 3.63
C LYS A 890 -9.42 47.70 4.16
N VAL A 891 -9.85 46.53 4.62
CA VAL A 891 -8.97 45.45 5.10
C VAL A 891 -9.11 44.27 4.16
N GLU A 892 -8.01 43.66 3.76
CA GLU A 892 -8.04 42.37 3.08
C GLU A 892 -7.67 41.29 4.09
N VAL A 893 -8.50 40.24 4.12
CA VAL A 893 -8.42 39.15 5.09
C VAL A 893 -8.32 37.83 4.32
N SER A 894 -7.44 36.94 4.77
CA SER A 894 -7.31 35.58 4.25
C SER A 894 -7.50 34.57 5.38
N ILE A 895 -8.39 33.60 5.18
CA ILE A 895 -8.42 32.39 5.99
C ILE A 895 -7.45 31.41 5.33
N SER A 896 -6.40 31.03 6.06
CA SER A 896 -5.23 30.43 5.47
C SER A 896 -4.88 29.11 6.15
N TYR A 897 -4.68 28.07 5.35
CA TYR A 897 -4.07 26.82 5.79
C TYR A 897 -2.64 26.77 5.24
N ILE A 898 -1.67 26.67 6.14
CA ILE A 898 -0.23 26.68 5.88
C ILE A 898 0.31 25.35 6.35
N SER A 899 0.83 24.53 5.44
CA SER A 899 1.40 23.24 5.78
C SER A 899 2.91 23.21 5.55
N ASP A 900 3.58 22.30 6.24
CA ASP A 900 5.02 22.12 6.19
C ASP A 900 5.44 21.05 5.17
N TRP A 901 6.65 20.55 5.33
CA TRP A 901 6.99 19.14 5.19
C TRP A 901 6.00 18.14 4.63
N GLY A 902 5.37 17.43 5.54
CA GLY A 902 5.04 16.04 5.32
C GLY A 902 4.39 15.50 6.57
N THR A 903 3.57 14.46 6.42
CA THR A 903 2.51 14.09 7.38
C THR A 903 1.37 15.09 7.32
N GLN A 904 0.18 14.61 6.98
CA GLN A 904 -0.99 15.46 6.92
C GLN A 904 -2.12 14.87 7.72
N GLY A 905 -2.87 15.77 8.34
CA GLY A 905 -4.25 15.48 8.65
C GLY A 905 -5.13 15.61 7.41
N LEU A 906 -6.44 15.44 7.59
CA LEU A 906 -7.40 15.45 6.50
C LEU A 906 -7.63 16.84 5.86
N GLY A 907 -7.16 17.93 6.48
CA GLY A 907 -7.27 19.31 5.99
C GLY A 907 -8.18 20.19 6.87
N VAL A 908 -8.68 21.27 6.29
CA VAL A 908 -9.54 22.28 6.95
C VAL A 908 -10.87 22.42 6.20
N TRP A 909 -11.95 22.53 6.96
CA TRP A 909 -13.30 22.83 6.52
C TRP A 909 -13.74 24.20 7.04
N LEU A 910 -14.47 24.94 6.22
CA LEU A 910 -15.06 26.24 6.52
C LEU A 910 -16.53 26.25 6.13
N ASP A 911 -17.36 26.81 7.00
CA ASP A 911 -18.79 27.00 6.77
C ASP A 911 -19.31 28.22 7.55
N ASP A 912 -20.54 28.66 7.25
CA ASP A 912 -21.26 29.71 7.96
C ASP A 912 -20.42 31.00 8.19
N VAL A 913 -19.80 31.52 7.13
CA VAL A 913 -18.96 32.71 7.19
C VAL A 913 -19.80 33.98 7.18
N ALA A 914 -19.57 34.87 8.14
CA ALA A 914 -20.24 36.17 8.24
C ALA A 914 -19.26 37.31 8.54
N VAL A 915 -19.45 38.44 7.87
CA VAL A 915 -18.74 39.69 8.11
C VAL A 915 -19.72 40.70 8.68
N LYS A 916 -19.39 41.29 9.82
CA LYS A 916 -20.20 42.32 10.48
C LYS A 916 -19.43 43.62 10.65
N ALA A 917 -20.14 44.73 10.68
CA ALA A 917 -19.61 46.04 11.06
C ALA A 917 -20.64 46.83 11.86
N ASP A 918 -20.21 47.47 12.94
CA ASP A 918 -21.09 48.17 13.89
C ASP A 918 -22.28 47.30 14.36
N GLY A 919 -22.07 45.99 14.48
CA GLY A 919 -23.09 45.00 14.87
C GLY A 919 -24.06 44.56 13.75
N ALA A 920 -23.95 45.10 12.53
CA ALA A 920 -24.79 44.72 11.39
C ALA A 920 -24.03 43.79 10.43
N THR A 921 -24.69 42.73 9.94
CA THR A 921 -24.16 41.84 8.91
C THR A 921 -23.99 42.59 7.58
N LEU A 922 -22.76 42.61 7.07
CA LEU A 922 -22.41 43.17 5.76
C LEU A 922 -22.46 42.09 4.66
N ALA A 923 -22.05 40.88 4.97
CA ALA A 923 -22.06 39.73 4.07
C ALA A 923 -22.11 38.43 4.89
N GLU A 924 -22.76 37.41 4.36
CA GLU A 924 -22.78 36.05 4.92
C GLU A 924 -22.86 35.01 3.81
N THR A 925 -22.33 33.81 4.04
CA THR A 925 -22.42 32.66 3.15
C THR A 925 -22.24 31.35 3.93
N SER A 926 -23.02 30.34 3.56
CA SER A 926 -22.81 28.93 3.92
C SER A 926 -22.41 28.11 2.69
N PHE A 927 -21.86 28.78 1.67
CA PHE A 927 -21.32 28.16 0.45
C PHE A 927 -22.29 27.33 -0.41
N GLU A 928 -23.60 27.44 -0.21
CA GLU A 928 -24.60 26.65 -0.93
C GLU A 928 -24.64 26.93 -2.44
N ASP A 929 -24.42 28.17 -2.86
CA ASP A 929 -24.51 28.58 -4.27
C ASP A 929 -23.12 28.83 -4.89
N ASP A 930 -22.25 29.55 -4.17
CA ASP A 930 -20.90 29.94 -4.61
C ASP A 930 -19.98 30.24 -3.40
N LEU A 931 -18.80 30.83 -3.63
CA LEU A 931 -17.87 31.22 -2.57
C LEU A 931 -18.31 32.46 -1.76
N GLY A 932 -19.51 32.99 -1.97
CA GLY A 932 -20.08 34.10 -1.20
C GLY A 932 -19.33 35.42 -1.30
N GLY A 933 -18.54 35.63 -2.36
CA GLY A 933 -17.65 36.79 -2.53
C GLY A 933 -16.24 36.61 -1.96
N TRP A 934 -15.89 35.40 -1.52
CA TRP A 934 -14.51 34.98 -1.28
C TRP A 934 -13.83 34.49 -2.55
N THR A 935 -12.52 34.60 -2.60
CA THR A 935 -11.71 34.16 -3.75
C THR A 935 -10.56 33.28 -3.28
N VAL A 936 -10.32 32.18 -4.00
CA VAL A 936 -9.13 31.34 -3.82
C VAL A 936 -7.94 32.10 -4.41
N ALA A 937 -7.12 32.69 -3.54
CA ALA A 937 -6.05 33.62 -3.95
C ALA A 937 -4.74 32.91 -4.29
N GLY A 938 -4.63 31.61 -4.01
CA GLY A 938 -3.38 30.87 -4.10
C GLY A 938 -2.33 31.33 -3.08
N PRO A 939 -1.13 30.74 -3.12
CA PRO A 939 -0.05 31.05 -2.19
C PRO A 939 0.46 32.49 -2.35
N PRO A 940 0.97 33.12 -1.26
CA PRO A 940 1.63 34.41 -1.36
C PRO A 940 2.95 34.31 -2.15
N PRO A 941 3.45 35.43 -2.71
CA PRO A 941 4.69 35.44 -3.47
C PRO A 941 5.86 34.78 -2.74
N GLY A 942 6.63 33.97 -3.46
CA GLY A 942 7.76 33.22 -2.90
C GLY A 942 7.38 31.91 -2.22
N SER A 943 6.08 31.67 -1.96
CA SER A 943 5.61 30.42 -1.39
C SER A 943 5.25 29.40 -2.47
N ALA A 944 5.34 28.13 -2.10
CA ALA A 944 5.02 26.97 -2.91
C ALA A 944 3.60 26.94 -3.52
N THR A 945 3.47 26.47 -4.76
CA THR A 945 2.16 26.21 -5.40
C THR A 945 1.58 24.89 -4.92
N ALA A 946 0.49 24.94 -4.15
CA ALA A 946 -0.16 23.76 -3.61
C ALA A 946 -0.72 22.83 -4.71
N LEU A 947 -0.68 21.52 -4.46
CA LEU A 947 -1.24 20.47 -5.34
C LEU A 947 -2.77 20.58 -5.53
N ASN A 948 -3.43 21.10 -4.51
CA ASN A 948 -4.83 21.48 -4.48
C ASN A 948 -4.97 22.79 -3.68
N ASP A 949 -6.15 23.40 -3.70
CA ASP A 949 -6.45 24.62 -2.95
C ASP A 949 -7.89 24.56 -2.45
N TRP A 950 -8.35 25.61 -1.77
CA TRP A 950 -9.73 25.73 -1.30
C TRP A 950 -10.73 25.46 -2.41
N ALA A 951 -11.61 24.49 -2.17
CA ALA A 951 -12.67 24.12 -3.10
C ALA A 951 -13.99 23.99 -2.36
N ARG A 952 -15.05 24.53 -2.98
CA ARG A 952 -16.43 24.25 -2.56
C ARG A 952 -16.74 22.78 -2.81
N SER A 953 -17.27 22.09 -1.82
CA SER A 953 -17.45 20.64 -1.83
C SER A 953 -18.81 20.24 -1.25
N ASP A 954 -19.46 19.25 -1.86
CA ASP A 954 -20.63 18.54 -1.33
C ASP A 954 -20.25 17.16 -0.79
N ARG A 955 -18.95 16.85 -0.75
CA ARG A 955 -18.44 15.57 -0.29
C ARG A 955 -18.30 15.58 1.22
N SER A 956 -19.05 14.69 1.87
CA SER A 956 -18.85 14.32 3.27
C SER A 956 -17.94 13.10 3.38
N LEU A 957 -17.05 13.10 4.35
CA LEU A 957 -16.35 11.89 4.78
C LEU A 957 -17.17 11.23 5.89
N ASP A 958 -17.66 10.02 5.66
CA ASP A 958 -18.35 9.24 6.68
C ASP A 958 -17.32 8.73 7.70
N ASP A 959 -17.31 9.34 8.88
CA ASP A 959 -16.38 9.01 9.97
C ASP A 959 -17.08 8.55 11.25
N GLY A 960 -16.41 7.85 12.17
CA GLY A 960 -17.00 7.64 13.49
C GLY A 960 -16.19 6.81 14.46
N ALA A 961 -16.76 6.65 15.66
CA ALA A 961 -16.22 5.87 16.77
C ALA A 961 -16.15 4.37 16.49
N GLY A 962 -16.94 3.89 15.53
CA GLY A 962 -16.92 2.50 15.11
C GLY A 962 -17.32 2.32 13.65
N ILE A 963 -16.50 1.57 12.94
CA ILE A 963 -16.68 1.21 11.53
C ILE A 963 -17.23 -0.20 11.43
N ALA A 964 -18.06 -0.44 10.43
CA ALA A 964 -18.54 -1.75 10.09
C ALA A 964 -18.42 -2.03 8.59
N THR A 965 -17.92 -3.22 8.28
CA THR A 965 -18.05 -3.85 6.96
C THR A 965 -19.13 -4.94 7.03
N LYS A 966 -19.32 -5.73 5.97
CA LYS A 966 -20.15 -6.94 6.05
C LYS A 966 -19.69 -7.91 7.15
N ASP A 967 -18.37 -8.00 7.37
CA ASP A 967 -17.77 -9.08 8.15
C ASP A 967 -17.08 -8.61 9.44
N THR A 968 -17.00 -7.29 9.65
CA THR A 968 -16.24 -6.70 10.76
C THR A 968 -16.99 -5.56 11.44
N VAL A 969 -16.69 -5.38 12.72
CA VAL A 969 -16.96 -4.17 13.51
C VAL A 969 -15.64 -3.78 14.18
N TYR A 970 -15.23 -2.53 14.05
CA TYR A 970 -13.96 -2.03 14.58
C TYR A 970 -14.18 -0.74 15.35
N PHE A 971 -13.78 -0.69 16.62
CA PHE A 971 -13.96 0.46 17.50
C PHE A 971 -12.67 1.23 17.73
N GLY A 972 -12.78 2.56 17.77
CA GLY A 972 -11.69 3.49 18.09
C GLY A 972 -11.50 3.68 19.59
N PHE A 973 -12.04 2.75 20.38
CA PHE A 973 -12.01 2.73 21.82
C PHE A 973 -12.24 1.28 22.26
N GLY A 974 -11.88 0.97 23.50
CA GLY A 974 -12.17 -0.34 24.08
C GLY A 974 -13.56 -0.39 24.70
N ALA A 975 -14.31 -1.46 24.42
CA ALA A 975 -15.65 -1.63 24.98
C ALA A 975 -15.63 -1.79 26.51
N GLU A 976 -14.50 -2.20 27.10
CA GLU A 976 -14.26 -2.13 28.54
C GLU A 976 -14.44 -0.70 29.09
N GLY A 977 -14.18 0.31 28.26
CA GLY A 977 -14.32 1.72 28.54
C GLY A 977 -15.74 2.24 28.69
N ALA A 978 -16.78 1.46 28.32
CA ALA A 978 -18.16 1.89 28.48
C ALA A 978 -18.52 2.11 29.96
N THR A 979 -19.19 3.23 30.27
CA THR A 979 -19.46 3.69 31.66
C THR A 979 -20.16 2.65 32.55
N THR A 980 -20.98 1.77 31.98
CA THR A 980 -21.69 0.73 32.76
C THR A 980 -21.65 -0.61 32.05
N GLN A 981 -21.75 -1.69 32.82
CA GLN A 981 -21.87 -3.04 32.27
C GLN A 981 -23.07 -3.19 31.31
N ALA A 982 -24.19 -2.51 31.58
CA ALA A 982 -25.37 -2.55 30.70
C ALA A 982 -25.10 -1.90 29.33
N MET A 983 -24.37 -0.79 29.32
CA MET A 983 -23.93 -0.12 28.07
C MET A 983 -22.95 -0.99 27.29
N ARG A 984 -21.95 -1.57 27.97
CA ARG A 984 -21.00 -2.53 27.37
C ARG A 984 -21.74 -3.69 26.71
N THR A 985 -22.71 -4.26 27.44
CA THR A 985 -23.55 -5.36 26.94
C THR A 985 -24.37 -4.95 25.72
N ASP A 986 -24.95 -3.74 25.69
CA ASP A 986 -25.71 -3.29 24.52
C ASP A 986 -24.80 -3.06 23.30
N LEU A 987 -23.60 -2.49 23.48
CA LEU A 987 -22.59 -2.37 22.43
C LEU A 987 -22.23 -3.74 21.85
N VAL A 988 -21.82 -4.68 22.70
CA VAL A 988 -21.45 -6.04 22.29
C VAL A 988 -22.62 -6.76 21.61
N ARG A 989 -23.84 -6.64 22.13
CA ARG A 989 -25.05 -7.23 21.53
C ARG A 989 -25.29 -6.70 20.11
N ARG A 990 -25.11 -5.39 19.90
CA ARG A 990 -25.30 -4.75 18.58
C ARG A 990 -24.21 -5.16 17.60
N SER A 991 -22.96 -5.23 18.04
CA SER A 991 -21.86 -5.81 17.24
C SER A 991 -22.17 -7.25 16.83
N MET A 992 -22.59 -8.11 17.77
CA MET A 992 -22.97 -9.48 17.44
C MET A 992 -24.22 -9.56 16.54
N THR A 993 -25.17 -8.64 16.69
CA THR A 993 -26.36 -8.56 15.82
C THR A 993 -25.98 -8.19 14.38
N HIS A 994 -25.01 -7.30 14.22
CA HIS A 994 -24.45 -6.95 12.90
C HIS A 994 -23.74 -8.15 12.28
N LEU A 995 -22.85 -8.78 13.04
CA LEU A 995 -21.96 -9.85 12.56
C LEU A 995 -22.67 -11.20 12.33
N LEU A 996 -23.60 -11.57 13.21
CA LEU A 996 -24.25 -12.89 13.21
C LEU A 996 -25.73 -12.84 12.85
N GLY A 997 -26.31 -11.64 12.69
CA GLY A 997 -27.76 -11.44 12.61
C GLY A 997 -28.43 -11.46 13.99
N ARG A 998 -29.76 -11.32 14.02
CA ARG A 998 -30.53 -11.35 15.29
C ARG A 998 -30.24 -12.62 16.07
N ALA A 999 -29.97 -12.47 17.37
CA ALA A 999 -29.94 -13.60 18.29
C ALA A 999 -31.24 -14.41 18.15
N LEU A 1000 -31.12 -15.71 17.87
CA LEU A 1000 -32.28 -16.59 17.97
C LEU A 1000 -32.77 -16.52 19.43
N PRO A 1001 -34.08 -16.30 19.65
CA PRO A 1001 -34.66 -16.08 20.98
C PRO A 1001 -34.43 -17.23 21.95
#